data_AF-A0A494XIT3-F1
#
_entry.id   AF-A0A494XIT3-F1
#
_cell.length_a   1.000
_cell.length_b   1.000
_cell.length_c   1.000
_cell.angle_alpha   90.00
_cell.angle_beta   90.00
_cell.angle_gamma   90.00
#
_symmetry.space_group_name_H-M   'P 1'
#
loop_
_entity.id
_entity.type
_entity.pdbx_description
1 polymer ?
#
loop_
_entity_poly.entity_id
_entity_poly.type
_entity_poly.pdbx_seq_one_letter_code
_entity_poly.pdbx_strand_id
1 'polypeptide(L)'
;MKKRAIARAIGTYAGAEIILSAALLSAAHAQSAPQPADTAANATQADTQTAPVALDKVQVTGSLIRTADKTGYNQVQTITSKDIEQSGATTLSEFLRDSTVNSASSWGDNFAYGATGGAGIAMRGLSEKYTLVLVDGQRVAPYAFPSNGTDSFFDLNTIPLNAIERIEIVKTGAVSQYGSDAIAGVVNIITKKNFQGLEIGGGLGNATSGGEFTKKFNINGGFGDIDADRFNVTASASVFQQNGYTLADRSNTQGQDYTSNPYGLITKGADYWEPNGVGGGGAALTTCPSGGSVVSGASILNGPASGTACGVDTADGMSLHPYEERLSAKIHAAFKIDDTTQAFVDLWGSRNTTVTDEGYASIGDGTEAFNPATGGLTQISNIVPGTNLYNPYHTATPLTYVFTGEPEQLRTTSTFYRASTGVQGSFSTPKFGDWDWTASLSHSQSTVDNYETGLLSVAGLTNIINNSVFDFANPSATPNGLAGLYTSDENEAISKLETLDVSASTSNLFHLPAGDVGFGIGAQFLHESDYVGEYGNQVAGLAIPYSLQSISGERNVAAAYYQLDVPIISGLSFSQSGRYDHYSDFGGAFSPRFALRFQPVRQFTAYASYSRGFRAPTLAENSQSTSSGIQTAIDPYSPTYNPSNPQGQTYSVLVRGNPNLQPERTQNYNLGFELSPDSKTDIGFDWYKIVVKNVIGTANMQELVDENNPNVVVRNANGTIAYVNIGYENLNTLTTDGFEFNFRRALPTTLGTFTLSGDWAWVWHFKQDAGGESSDFAGNDGAIDTPFGASFPRWKGNTNLNWKFDKISATLTYQFTGPYTLTQESGPGRVGSYSQFNLNIAYTGFKHWTIYASAYNLFNRQPPYDPLWQEFPTATPYDPSIYTDEGRYLEVGATYRF
;
A
#
# COMPACT_ATOMS: atom_id res chain seq x y z
N MET A 1 4.85 -28.43 34.50
CA MET A 1 5.96 -27.56 35.00
C MET A 1 7.07 -27.26 33.98
N LYS A 2 6.84 -27.41 32.67
CA LYS A 2 7.74 -26.92 31.59
C LYS A 2 7.19 -25.70 30.82
N LYS A 3 6.07 -25.10 31.27
CA LYS A 3 5.43 -23.91 30.68
C LYS A 3 5.87 -22.56 31.28
N ARG A 4 6.80 -22.55 32.26
CA ARG A 4 7.33 -21.31 32.88
C ARG A 4 8.78 -20.99 32.50
N ALA A 5 9.44 -21.84 31.70
CA ALA A 5 10.82 -21.62 31.24
C ALA A 5 10.89 -20.92 29.88
N ILE A 6 9.83 -21.02 29.05
CA ILE A 6 9.76 -20.36 27.73
C ILE A 6 9.20 -18.93 27.87
N ALA A 7 8.19 -18.72 28.74
CA ALA A 7 7.71 -17.39 29.12
C ALA A 7 8.75 -16.52 29.89
N ARG A 8 9.88 -17.11 30.31
CA ARG A 8 11.02 -16.40 30.93
C ARG A 8 12.24 -16.25 30.01
N ALA A 9 12.19 -16.82 28.81
CA ALA A 9 13.19 -16.61 27.76
C ALA A 9 12.73 -15.55 26.73
N ILE A 10 11.41 -15.32 26.62
CA ILE A 10 10.79 -14.31 25.75
C ILE A 10 10.78 -12.91 26.40
N GLY A 11 10.94 -12.81 27.72
CA GLY A 11 11.08 -11.55 28.46
C GLY A 11 12.52 -11.00 28.58
N THR A 12 13.51 -11.62 27.94
CA THR A 12 14.93 -11.28 28.11
C THR A 12 15.66 -10.84 26.84
N TYR A 13 14.95 -10.70 25.71
CA TYR A 13 15.49 -10.09 24.48
C TYR A 13 14.78 -8.79 24.04
N ALA A 14 13.67 -8.42 24.70
CA ALA A 14 12.99 -7.13 24.52
C ALA A 14 13.38 -6.05 25.57
N GLY A 15 14.40 -6.33 26.40
CA GLY A 15 14.87 -5.46 27.48
C GLY A 15 16.30 -4.99 27.27
N ALA A 16 16.59 -4.37 26.12
CA ALA A 16 17.76 -3.52 25.93
C ALA A 16 17.30 -2.14 25.43
N GLU A 17 16.33 -1.57 26.14
CA GLU A 17 16.00 -0.16 26.06
C GLU A 17 17.17 0.66 26.61
N ILE A 18 17.80 1.41 25.72
CA ILE A 18 18.17 2.83 25.85
C ILE A 18 18.23 3.32 27.31
N ILE A 19 19.38 3.06 27.95
CA ILE A 19 19.84 3.90 29.06
C ILE A 19 20.61 5.07 28.43
N LEU A 20 19.89 6.08 27.94
CA LEU A 20 20.47 7.41 27.76
C LEU A 20 20.35 8.15 29.10
N SER A 21 21.14 7.71 30.08
CA SER A 21 21.29 8.43 31.34
C SER A 21 22.00 9.74 31.08
N ALA A 22 21.29 10.82 31.40
CA ALA A 22 21.76 12.17 31.52
C ALA A 22 23.15 12.26 32.17
N ALA A 23 24.12 12.76 31.40
CA ALA A 23 25.25 13.51 31.91
C ALA A 23 25.78 14.33 30.74
N LEU A 24 25.66 15.65 30.83
CA LEU A 24 26.71 16.63 30.53
C LEU A 24 26.18 18.05 30.80
N LEU A 25 26.68 18.58 31.92
CA LEU A 25 27.13 19.96 32.12
C LEU A 25 26.11 21.10 32.02
N SER A 26 25.66 21.49 33.21
CA SER A 26 25.55 22.89 33.62
C SER A 26 26.77 23.71 33.17
N ALA A 27 26.56 24.71 32.31
CA ALA A 27 27.47 25.84 32.14
C ALA A 27 26.67 27.14 32.13
N ALA A 28 27.22 28.10 32.85
CA ALA A 28 26.59 29.31 33.33
C ALA A 28 26.20 30.32 32.24
N HIS A 29 25.16 31.09 32.55
CA HIS A 29 24.80 32.31 31.84
C HIS A 29 25.95 33.33 31.93
N ALA A 30 26.48 33.76 30.80
CA ALA A 30 27.22 35.02 30.69
C ALA A 30 26.57 35.86 29.58
N GLN A 31 25.82 36.87 30.00
CA GLN A 31 25.32 37.94 29.15
C GLN A 31 26.47 38.81 28.67
N SER A 32 26.59 38.98 27.36
CA SER A 32 27.20 40.18 26.77
C SER A 32 26.52 40.47 25.43
N ALA A 33 25.64 41.46 25.44
CA ALA A 33 25.05 42.05 24.25
C ALA A 33 26.09 42.90 23.49
N PRO A 34 25.99 42.97 22.15
CA PRO A 34 26.41 44.15 21.40
C PRO A 34 25.20 44.89 20.84
N GLN A 35 25.16 46.18 21.15
CA GLN A 35 24.27 47.21 20.62
C GLN A 35 24.61 47.51 19.14
N PRO A 36 23.65 47.95 18.30
CA PRO A 36 23.89 48.24 16.89
C PRO A 36 24.56 49.61 16.70
N ALA A 37 25.50 49.71 15.77
CA ALA A 37 26.00 50.98 15.27
C ALA A 37 25.72 51.10 13.77
N ASP A 38 24.79 52.00 13.44
CA ASP A 38 24.64 52.62 12.13
C ASP A 38 25.95 53.31 11.71
N THR A 39 26.35 53.18 10.45
CA THR A 39 26.95 54.28 9.69
C THR A 39 26.81 54.02 8.19
N ALA A 40 26.26 55.02 7.50
CA ALA A 40 26.04 55.03 6.07
C ALA A 40 27.29 55.41 5.26
N ALA A 41 27.37 54.82 4.08
CA ALA A 41 27.91 55.31 2.80
C ALA A 41 29.36 55.82 2.70
N ASN A 42 30.15 55.12 1.87
CA ASN A 42 30.82 55.75 0.74
C ASN A 42 31.10 54.74 -0.39
N ALA A 43 30.81 55.18 -1.61
CA ALA A 43 30.87 54.40 -2.84
C ALA A 43 32.30 54.32 -3.39
N THR A 44 32.66 53.15 -3.92
CA THR A 44 33.64 53.02 -5.00
C THR A 44 33.17 51.90 -5.93
N GLN A 45 32.94 52.27 -7.19
CA GLN A 45 32.61 51.35 -8.28
C GLN A 45 33.78 50.37 -8.49
N ALA A 46 33.52 49.08 -8.37
CA ALA A 46 34.38 48.02 -8.86
C ALA A 46 33.54 47.09 -9.74
N ASP A 47 34.07 46.86 -10.93
CA ASP A 47 33.56 46.03 -12.01
C ASP A 47 33.48 44.56 -11.56
N THR A 48 32.31 44.08 -11.13
CA THR A 48 32.08 42.65 -10.88
C THR A 48 31.64 41.99 -12.16
N GLN A 49 32.60 41.35 -12.84
CA GLN A 49 32.35 40.12 -13.59
C GLN A 49 31.46 39.22 -12.72
N THR A 50 30.23 39.00 -13.16
CA THR A 50 29.34 37.98 -12.60
C THR A 50 30.07 36.65 -12.72
N ALA A 51 30.71 36.21 -11.63
CA ALA A 51 31.10 34.82 -11.47
C ALA A 51 29.83 33.99 -11.69
N PRO A 52 29.84 32.98 -12.57
CA PRO A 52 28.68 32.14 -12.75
C PRO A 52 28.33 31.56 -11.38
N VAL A 53 27.11 31.82 -10.92
CA VAL A 53 26.54 31.14 -9.74
C VAL A 53 26.67 29.65 -10.03
N ALA A 54 27.60 28.99 -9.36
CA ALA A 54 27.72 27.54 -9.42
C ALA A 54 26.43 26.99 -8.83
N LEU A 55 25.56 26.44 -9.70
CA LEU A 55 24.40 25.70 -9.24
C LEU A 55 24.90 24.49 -8.46
N ASP A 56 24.42 24.31 -7.23
CA ASP A 56 24.71 23.13 -6.44
C ASP A 56 24.29 21.89 -7.23
N LYS A 57 25.21 20.93 -7.39
CA LYS A 57 24.91 19.64 -8.03
C LYS A 57 23.99 18.86 -7.10
N VAL A 58 22.77 18.58 -7.54
CA VAL A 58 21.80 17.79 -6.76
C VAL A 58 21.84 16.34 -7.25
N GLN A 59 21.86 15.40 -6.32
CA GLN A 59 21.63 14.00 -6.65
C GLN A 59 20.13 13.78 -6.87
N VAL A 60 19.77 13.35 -8.06
CA VAL A 60 18.39 13.03 -8.45
C VAL A 60 18.21 11.52 -8.41
N THR A 61 17.08 11.04 -7.87
CA THR A 61 16.71 9.62 -7.91
C THR A 61 16.72 9.11 -9.35
N GLY A 62 17.30 7.94 -9.58
CA GLY A 62 17.44 7.33 -10.91
C GLY A 62 18.73 7.65 -11.65
N SER A 63 19.72 8.31 -11.02
CA SER A 63 21.08 8.49 -11.55
C SER A 63 22.14 8.29 -10.45
N LEU A 64 23.24 7.62 -10.78
CA LEU A 64 24.45 7.60 -9.94
C LEU A 64 25.24 8.90 -10.01
N ILE A 65 25.15 9.57 -11.16
CA ILE A 65 25.95 10.75 -11.47
C ILE A 65 25.12 11.97 -11.12
N ARG A 66 25.67 12.84 -10.26
CA ARG A 66 25.02 14.11 -9.89
C ARG A 66 25.03 15.07 -11.06
N THR A 67 23.88 15.69 -11.33
CA THR A 67 23.73 16.65 -12.44
C THR A 67 23.05 17.92 -11.92
N ALA A 68 23.28 19.05 -12.59
CA ALA A 68 22.59 20.30 -12.29
C ALA A 68 21.33 20.51 -13.17
N ASP A 69 21.03 19.57 -14.07
CA ASP A 69 19.93 19.71 -15.02
C ASP A 69 18.58 19.36 -14.39
N LYS A 70 17.56 20.19 -14.65
CA LYS A 70 16.17 19.97 -14.19
C LYS A 70 15.55 18.66 -14.73
N THR A 71 15.98 18.21 -15.91
CA THR A 71 15.48 16.99 -16.57
C THR A 71 16.65 16.12 -17.02
N GLY A 72 16.75 14.92 -16.45
CA GLY A 72 17.78 13.93 -16.76
C GLY A 72 17.43 13.02 -17.94
N TYR A 73 17.91 11.77 -17.90
CA TYR A 73 17.59 10.72 -18.87
C TYR A 73 16.24 10.02 -18.64
N ASN A 74 15.49 10.48 -17.63
CA ASN A 74 14.21 9.97 -17.18
C ASN A 74 13.28 11.11 -16.76
N GLN A 75 11.98 10.87 -16.84
CA GLN A 75 11.03 11.69 -16.11
C GLN A 75 11.10 11.37 -14.62
N VAL A 76 11.36 12.40 -13.82
CA VAL A 76 11.26 12.34 -12.37
C VAL A 76 10.22 13.38 -11.95
N GLN A 77 9.14 12.92 -11.36
CA GLN A 77 8.15 13.80 -10.76
C GLN A 77 8.62 14.14 -9.35
N THR A 78 8.85 15.42 -9.08
CA THR A 78 9.19 15.92 -7.75
C THR A 78 7.96 16.52 -7.11
N ILE A 79 7.61 16.03 -5.93
CA ILE A 79 6.50 16.49 -5.11
C ILE A 79 7.12 17.10 -3.85
N THR A 80 6.94 18.40 -3.66
CA THR A 80 7.51 19.11 -2.50
C THR A 80 6.62 19.00 -1.27
N SER A 81 7.19 19.23 -0.08
CA SER A 81 6.42 19.37 1.16
C SER A 81 5.24 20.34 1.04
N LYS A 82 5.43 21.43 0.29
CA LYS A 82 4.37 22.39 0.00
C LYS A 82 3.26 21.81 -0.88
N ASP A 83 3.58 21.01 -1.89
CA ASP A 83 2.57 20.37 -2.73
C ASP A 83 1.71 19.40 -1.92
N ILE A 84 2.34 18.67 -0.98
CA ILE A 84 1.65 17.80 -0.03
C ILE A 84 0.73 18.61 0.88
N GLU A 85 1.21 19.68 1.52
CA GLU A 85 0.41 20.56 2.38
C GLU A 85 -0.80 21.16 1.63
N GLN A 86 -0.59 21.57 0.38
CA GLN A 86 -1.62 22.15 -0.47
C GLN A 86 -2.64 21.14 -0.98
N SER A 87 -2.28 19.86 -1.06
CA SER A 87 -3.22 18.80 -1.45
C SER A 87 -4.34 18.59 -0.42
N GLY A 88 -4.06 18.92 0.84
CA GLY A 88 -4.96 18.65 1.96
C GLY A 88 -4.95 17.19 2.44
N ALA A 89 -4.12 16.33 1.85
CA ALA A 89 -3.99 14.94 2.24
C ALA A 89 -3.57 14.82 3.73
N THR A 90 -4.17 13.85 4.41
CA THR A 90 -3.95 13.64 5.84
C THR A 90 -2.84 12.64 6.12
N THR A 91 -2.62 11.71 5.19
CA THR A 91 -1.59 10.67 5.26
C THR A 91 -0.78 10.57 3.96
N LEU A 92 0.38 9.91 4.02
CA LEU A 92 1.23 9.67 2.85
C LEU A 92 0.61 8.67 1.88
N SER A 93 -0.03 7.62 2.39
CA SER A 93 -0.71 6.59 1.61
C SER A 93 -1.85 7.17 0.79
N GLU A 94 -2.72 7.97 1.42
CA GLU A 94 -3.81 8.70 0.75
C GLU A 94 -3.27 9.56 -0.40
N PHE A 95 -2.26 10.40 -0.11
CA PHE A 95 -1.65 11.28 -1.12
C PHE A 95 -1.10 10.52 -2.34
N LEU A 96 -0.39 9.41 -2.11
CA LEU A 96 0.20 8.62 -3.18
C LEU A 96 -0.84 7.77 -3.93
N ARG A 97 -1.91 7.30 -3.27
CA ARG A 97 -3.02 6.58 -3.91
C ARG A 97 -3.84 7.46 -4.85
N ASP A 98 -4.03 8.72 -4.47
CA ASP A 98 -4.69 9.73 -5.29
C ASP A 98 -3.82 10.22 -6.46
N SER A 99 -2.52 9.93 -6.45
CA SER A 99 -1.62 10.31 -7.54
C SER A 99 -1.92 9.55 -8.83
N THR A 100 -1.73 10.20 -9.99
CA THR A 100 -1.99 9.58 -11.29
C THR A 100 -1.01 8.48 -11.69
N VAL A 101 0.13 8.37 -10.98
CA VAL A 101 1.08 7.26 -11.19
C VAL A 101 0.51 5.93 -10.70
N ASN A 102 -0.37 5.98 -9.69
CA ASN A 102 -1.19 4.87 -9.28
C ASN A 102 -2.44 4.82 -10.16
N SER A 103 -2.44 3.94 -11.15
CA SER A 103 -3.62 3.73 -11.99
C SER A 103 -4.59 2.68 -11.44
N ALA A 104 -4.13 1.76 -10.57
CA ALA A 104 -4.88 0.68 -9.92
C ALA A 104 -3.98 -0.05 -8.90
N SER A 105 -4.54 -1.04 -8.20
CA SER A 105 -3.81 -2.10 -7.47
C SER A 105 -2.96 -1.64 -6.28
N SER A 106 -3.23 -0.46 -5.71
CA SER A 106 -2.67 -0.09 -4.39
C SER A 106 -3.75 -0.17 -3.34
N TRP A 107 -3.37 -0.72 -2.19
CA TRP A 107 -4.28 -1.07 -1.12
C TRP A 107 -4.06 -0.17 0.10
N GLY A 108 -5.16 0.14 0.77
CA GLY A 108 -5.15 0.91 2.01
C GLY A 108 -5.05 0.01 3.23
N ASP A 109 -4.79 0.62 4.36
CA ASP A 109 -4.88 0.02 5.71
C ASP A 109 -6.27 -0.56 6.02
N ASN A 110 -7.31 -0.04 5.36
CA ASN A 110 -8.69 -0.50 5.46
C ASN A 110 -9.01 -1.74 4.60
N PHE A 111 -8.16 -2.10 3.65
CA PHE A 111 -8.45 -3.16 2.70
C PHE A 111 -7.15 -3.78 2.21
N ALA A 112 -6.66 -4.79 2.91
CA ALA A 112 -5.45 -5.50 2.53
C ALA A 112 -5.64 -7.00 2.77
N TYR A 113 -5.76 -7.76 1.67
CA TYR A 113 -5.93 -9.22 1.64
C TYR A 113 -4.82 -9.95 2.43
N GLY A 114 -4.97 -10.06 3.75
CA GLY A 114 -3.99 -10.62 4.68
C GLY A 114 -2.90 -9.65 5.16
N ALA A 115 -3.00 -8.35 4.86
CA ALA A 115 -1.99 -7.34 5.24
C ALA A 115 -2.60 -6.07 5.89
N THR A 116 -3.72 -6.25 6.61
CA THR A 116 -4.46 -5.18 7.31
C THR A 116 -3.54 -4.26 8.10
N GLY A 117 -3.83 -2.96 8.10
CA GLY A 117 -3.03 -1.93 8.80
C GLY A 117 -1.76 -1.44 8.07
N GLY A 118 -1.32 -2.14 7.02
CA GLY A 118 -0.26 -1.67 6.11
C GLY A 118 -0.82 -0.95 4.89
N ALA A 119 -0.09 0.04 4.37
CA ALA A 119 -0.46 0.71 3.12
C ALA A 119 0.72 0.82 2.15
N GLY A 120 0.57 0.26 0.94
CA GLY A 120 1.59 0.26 -0.10
C GLY A 120 1.31 1.24 -1.25
N ILE A 121 2.17 1.21 -2.26
CA ILE A 121 2.00 1.99 -3.50
C ILE A 121 2.35 1.14 -4.71
N ALA A 122 1.42 1.12 -5.65
CA ALA A 122 1.52 0.48 -6.95
C ALA A 122 1.57 1.55 -8.05
N MET A 123 2.16 1.22 -9.19
CA MET A 123 2.36 2.15 -10.30
C MET A 123 1.98 1.50 -11.63
N ARG A 124 1.29 2.27 -12.48
CA ARG A 124 0.91 1.87 -13.86
C ARG A 124 0.15 0.55 -13.94
N GLY A 125 -0.55 0.22 -12.85
CA GLY A 125 -1.45 -0.92 -12.74
C GLY A 125 -0.74 -2.22 -12.37
N LEU A 126 0.58 -2.20 -12.23
CA LEU A 126 1.32 -3.30 -11.63
C LEU A 126 1.14 -3.24 -10.11
N SER A 127 1.05 -4.40 -9.45
CA SER A 127 0.89 -4.47 -7.99
C SER A 127 2.11 -3.93 -7.24
N GLU A 128 1.98 -3.77 -5.92
CA GLU A 128 2.94 -3.09 -5.06
C GLU A 128 4.34 -3.74 -5.10
N LYS A 129 4.44 -5.05 -5.35
CA LYS A 129 5.74 -5.77 -5.51
C LYS A 129 6.55 -5.35 -6.73
N TYR A 130 5.97 -4.58 -7.66
CA TYR A 130 6.66 -4.05 -8.84
C TYR A 130 7.16 -2.61 -8.66
N THR A 131 6.91 -1.99 -7.50
CA THR A 131 7.30 -0.61 -7.20
C THR A 131 8.28 -0.58 -6.04
N LEU A 132 9.47 -0.03 -6.26
CA LEU A 132 10.45 0.14 -5.19
C LEU A 132 10.20 1.43 -4.41
N VAL A 133 10.04 1.33 -3.10
CA VAL A 133 10.06 2.50 -2.20
C VAL A 133 11.44 2.63 -1.56
N LEU A 134 11.98 3.84 -1.57
CA LEU A 134 13.24 4.21 -0.91
C LEU A 134 12.99 5.31 0.11
N VAL A 135 13.79 5.33 1.17
CA VAL A 135 13.79 6.41 2.16
C VAL A 135 15.20 6.98 2.26
N ASP A 136 15.35 8.23 1.82
CA ASP A 136 16.63 8.91 1.64
C ASP A 136 17.59 8.16 0.71
N GLY A 137 17.05 7.54 -0.35
CA GLY A 137 17.82 6.76 -1.33
C GLY A 137 18.25 5.38 -0.86
N GLN A 138 17.84 4.92 0.33
CA GLN A 138 18.17 3.60 0.87
C GLN A 138 16.94 2.69 0.90
N ARG A 139 17.18 1.38 0.72
CA ARG A 139 16.15 0.35 0.87
C ARG A 139 15.70 0.23 2.33
N VAL A 140 14.48 -0.25 2.52
CA VAL A 140 13.80 -0.39 3.80
C VAL A 140 13.10 -1.74 3.83
N ALA A 141 13.05 -2.38 5.01
CA ALA A 141 12.34 -3.64 5.19
C ALA A 141 10.86 -3.46 4.79
N PRO A 142 10.27 -4.44 4.09
CA PRO A 142 8.86 -4.40 3.77
C PRO A 142 8.00 -4.59 5.03
N TYR A 143 6.70 -4.34 4.88
CA TYR A 143 5.68 -4.75 5.84
C TYR A 143 5.72 -6.27 6.00
N ALA A 144 5.54 -6.74 7.24
CA ALA A 144 5.84 -8.14 7.56
C ALA A 144 4.83 -9.14 6.98
N PHE A 145 3.60 -8.71 6.70
CA PHE A 145 2.61 -9.50 5.98
C PHE A 145 2.56 -9.09 4.50
N PRO A 146 2.71 -10.01 3.55
CA PRO A 146 2.50 -9.70 2.15
C PRO A 146 1.00 -9.57 1.85
N SER A 147 0.65 -8.57 1.05
CA SER A 147 -0.71 -8.46 0.48
C SER A 147 -0.93 -9.56 -0.55
N ASN A 148 -2.17 -10.02 -0.73
CA ASN A 148 -2.52 -11.13 -1.64
C ASN A 148 -1.67 -12.40 -1.41
N GLY A 149 -1.15 -12.57 -0.19
CA GLY A 149 -0.22 -13.64 0.17
C GLY A 149 1.16 -13.61 -0.49
N THR A 150 1.45 -12.69 -1.42
CA THR A 150 2.75 -12.64 -2.15
C THR A 150 3.33 -11.26 -2.38
N ASP A 151 2.51 -10.21 -2.39
CA ASP A 151 2.95 -8.86 -2.70
C ASP A 151 3.66 -8.25 -1.49
N SER A 152 4.99 -8.19 -1.57
CA SER A 152 5.81 -7.50 -0.58
C SER A 152 5.87 -6.01 -0.91
N PHE A 153 5.61 -5.16 0.09
CA PHE A 153 5.57 -3.71 -0.05
C PHE A 153 6.08 -3.02 1.21
N PHE A 154 6.47 -1.76 1.11
CA PHE A 154 6.84 -0.95 2.27
C PHE A 154 5.64 -0.20 2.83
N ASP A 155 5.41 -0.28 4.15
CA ASP A 155 4.30 0.41 4.81
C ASP A 155 4.54 1.92 4.87
N LEU A 156 3.79 2.68 4.07
CA LEU A 156 3.85 4.14 4.01
C LEU A 156 3.35 4.80 5.30
N ASN A 157 2.59 4.09 6.14
CA ASN A 157 2.06 4.61 7.40
C ASN A 157 3.17 4.85 8.45
N THR A 158 4.38 4.36 8.18
CA THR A 158 5.54 4.46 9.09
C THR A 158 6.23 5.85 9.05
N ILE A 159 6.04 6.64 7.98
CA ILE A 159 6.66 7.96 7.79
C ILE A 159 5.63 9.08 7.86
N PRO A 160 5.81 10.09 8.74
CA PRO A 160 4.85 11.15 8.85
C PRO A 160 5.11 12.29 7.86
N LEU A 161 4.05 12.92 7.37
CA LEU A 161 4.13 13.98 6.36
C LEU A 161 5.05 15.14 6.78
N ASN A 162 5.10 15.51 8.06
CA ASN A 162 5.92 16.61 8.56
C ASN A 162 7.44 16.33 8.48
N ALA A 163 7.86 15.06 8.41
CA ALA A 163 9.25 14.66 8.26
C ALA A 163 9.72 14.68 6.80
N ILE A 164 8.79 14.78 5.84
CA ILE A 164 9.07 14.74 4.41
C ILE A 164 9.52 16.12 3.93
N GLU A 165 10.64 16.17 3.23
CA GLU A 165 11.10 17.35 2.50
C GLU A 165 10.49 17.36 1.08
N ARG A 166 10.58 16.20 0.41
CA ARG A 166 10.01 15.97 -0.92
C ARG A 166 9.91 14.47 -1.22
N ILE A 167 9.12 14.12 -2.23
CA ILE A 167 9.02 12.79 -2.82
C ILE A 167 9.50 12.88 -4.27
N GLU A 168 10.34 11.94 -4.69
CA GLU A 168 10.79 11.82 -6.07
C GLU A 168 10.27 10.51 -6.66
N ILE A 169 9.46 10.60 -7.74
CA ILE A 169 8.89 9.44 -8.41
C ILE A 169 9.56 9.27 -9.78
N VAL A 170 10.37 8.22 -9.90
CA VAL A 170 11.00 7.81 -11.15
C VAL A 170 10.04 6.90 -11.90
N LYS A 171 9.43 7.41 -12.96
CA LYS A 171 8.43 6.68 -13.75
C LYS A 171 9.05 5.83 -14.85
N THR A 172 10.24 5.28 -14.64
CA THR A 172 10.88 4.39 -15.61
C THR A 172 11.48 3.21 -14.87
N GLY A 173 11.51 2.04 -15.52
CA GLY A 173 12.23 0.89 -14.97
C GLY A 173 13.66 1.27 -14.59
N ALA A 174 13.98 1.08 -13.31
CA ALA A 174 15.24 1.50 -12.70
C ALA A 174 16.02 0.32 -12.10
N VAL A 175 15.70 -0.91 -12.53
CA VAL A 175 16.36 -2.16 -12.11
C VAL A 175 17.87 -2.11 -12.33
N SER A 176 18.35 -1.48 -13.41
CA SER A 176 19.80 -1.29 -13.67
C SER A 176 20.53 -0.49 -12.60
N GLN A 177 19.79 0.21 -11.74
CA GLN A 177 20.34 1.03 -10.67
C GLN A 177 20.04 0.41 -9.30
N TYR A 178 18.77 0.08 -9.07
CA TYR A 178 18.29 -0.27 -7.74
C TYR A 178 18.08 -1.77 -7.50
N GLY A 179 18.14 -2.63 -8.52
CA GLY A 179 17.92 -4.07 -8.39
C GLY A 179 16.45 -4.49 -8.53
N SER A 180 16.10 -5.64 -7.94
CA SER A 180 14.72 -6.19 -7.96
C SER A 180 13.69 -5.13 -7.50
N ASP A 181 12.44 -5.29 -7.92
CA ASP A 181 11.28 -4.46 -7.50
C ASP A 181 11.20 -3.06 -8.15
N ALA A 182 12.25 -2.59 -8.83
CA ALA A 182 12.23 -1.31 -9.56
C ALA A 182 11.72 -1.43 -11.01
N ILE A 183 10.65 -2.21 -11.22
CA ILE A 183 10.09 -2.50 -12.55
C ILE A 183 9.15 -1.39 -13.01
N ALA A 184 8.11 -1.11 -12.22
CA ALA A 184 7.14 -0.06 -12.52
C ALA A 184 7.75 1.33 -12.36
N GLY A 185 8.65 1.47 -11.39
CA GLY A 185 9.34 2.71 -11.07
C GLY A 185 9.96 2.68 -9.67
N VAL A 186 10.33 3.87 -9.19
CA VAL A 186 10.85 4.09 -7.83
C VAL A 186 10.16 5.28 -7.21
N VAL A 187 9.71 5.14 -5.96
CA VAL A 187 9.23 6.24 -5.12
C VAL A 187 10.26 6.49 -4.02
N ASN A 188 11.02 7.58 -4.10
CA ASN A 188 12.02 7.92 -3.09
C ASN A 188 11.51 9.06 -2.20
N ILE A 189 11.28 8.73 -0.94
CA ILE A 189 10.82 9.66 0.10
C ILE A 189 12.07 10.29 0.72
N ILE A 190 12.27 11.59 0.46
CA ILE A 190 13.39 12.35 1.00
C ILE A 190 12.92 13.08 2.25
N THR A 191 13.61 12.81 3.37
CA THR A 191 13.27 13.42 4.66
C THR A 191 14.05 14.70 4.92
N LYS A 192 13.56 15.51 5.85
CA LYS A 192 14.23 16.73 6.30
C LYS A 192 15.54 16.38 7.01
N LYS A 193 16.66 16.89 6.50
CA LYS A 193 18.01 16.66 7.06
C LYS A 193 18.65 17.90 7.69
N ASN A 194 18.24 19.09 7.23
CA ASN A 194 18.86 20.36 7.59
C ASN A 194 17.84 21.35 8.20
N PHE A 195 16.90 20.85 9.00
CA PHE A 195 15.92 21.72 9.66
C PHE A 195 16.59 22.54 10.77
N GLN A 196 16.28 23.83 10.85
CA GLN A 196 16.80 24.71 11.90
C GLN A 196 15.64 25.37 12.66
N GLY A 197 15.72 25.32 13.99
CA GLY A 197 14.74 25.87 14.91
C GLY A 197 13.76 24.80 15.40
N LEU A 198 12.58 25.25 15.81
CA LEU A 198 11.50 24.40 16.31
C LEU A 198 10.20 24.76 15.58
N GLU A 199 9.46 23.75 15.17
CA GLU A 199 8.14 23.87 14.57
C GLU A 199 7.21 22.87 15.25
N ILE A 200 6.04 23.35 15.66
CA ILE A 200 5.00 22.55 16.30
C ILE A 200 3.72 22.74 15.49
N GLY A 201 3.13 21.65 15.04
CA GLY A 201 1.88 21.64 14.29
C GLY A 201 0.81 20.77 14.94
N GLY A 202 -0.44 21.10 14.67
CA GLY A 202 -1.57 20.26 15.02
C GLY A 202 -2.79 20.56 14.17
N GLY A 203 -3.73 19.62 14.15
CA GLY A 203 -4.97 19.74 13.40
C GLY A 203 -6.06 18.81 13.92
N LEU A 204 -7.30 19.19 13.65
CA LEU A 204 -8.51 18.43 13.93
C LEU A 204 -9.35 18.37 12.67
N GLY A 205 -9.82 17.19 12.32
CA GLY A 205 -10.71 16.99 11.18
C GLY A 205 -11.93 16.15 11.52
N ASN A 206 -13.00 16.33 10.74
CA ASN A 206 -14.24 15.60 10.93
C ASN A 206 -15.02 15.47 9.61
N ALA A 207 -15.59 14.28 9.36
CA ALA A 207 -16.57 14.09 8.31
C ALA A 207 -17.91 14.74 8.68
N THR A 208 -18.56 15.38 7.72
CA THR A 208 -19.89 15.99 7.95
C THR A 208 -21.02 14.97 8.09
N SER A 209 -20.78 13.72 7.70
CA SER A 209 -21.64 12.55 7.92
C SER A 209 -21.50 11.92 9.32
N GLY A 210 -20.40 12.17 10.03
CA GLY A 210 -20.09 11.50 11.30
C GLY A 210 -19.18 10.28 11.16
N GLY A 211 -18.91 9.62 12.29
CA GLY A 211 -17.97 8.49 12.42
C GLY A 211 -16.51 8.93 12.43
N GLU A 212 -16.08 9.64 11.39
CA GLU A 212 -14.69 9.96 11.13
C GLU A 212 -14.22 11.26 11.80
N PHE A 213 -13.49 11.14 12.91
CA PHE A 213 -12.82 12.25 13.57
C PHE A 213 -11.31 12.01 13.66
N THR A 214 -10.52 13.00 13.29
CA THR A 214 -9.05 12.91 13.30
C THR A 214 -8.41 13.94 14.21
N LYS A 215 -7.26 13.55 14.77
CA LYS A 215 -6.38 14.42 15.54
C LYS A 215 -4.96 14.20 15.06
N LYS A 216 -4.24 15.29 14.81
CA LYS A 216 -2.81 15.22 14.52
C LYS A 216 -2.02 16.21 15.36
N PHE A 217 -0.85 15.77 15.78
CA PHE A 217 0.17 16.59 16.42
C PHE A 217 1.52 16.24 15.80
N ASN A 218 2.31 17.24 15.47
CA ASN A 218 3.65 17.04 14.94
C ASN A 218 4.64 18.05 15.49
N ILE A 219 5.90 17.66 15.53
CA ILE A 219 7.02 18.47 15.96
C ILE A 219 8.20 18.23 15.02
N ASN A 220 8.82 19.31 14.58
CA ASN A 220 10.11 19.30 13.87
C ASN A 220 11.08 20.16 14.66
N GLY A 221 12.26 19.64 14.96
CA GLY A 221 13.30 20.36 15.67
C GLY A 221 14.64 20.13 15.01
N GLY A 222 15.50 21.14 15.02
CA GLY A 222 16.86 20.95 14.56
C GLY A 222 17.79 22.11 14.88
N PHE A 223 19.07 21.80 14.94
CA PHE A 223 20.13 22.73 15.32
C PHE A 223 21.46 22.31 14.69
N GLY A 224 22.40 23.25 14.65
CA GLY A 224 23.67 23.10 13.96
C GLY A 224 23.53 23.37 12.46
N ASP A 225 24.56 24.00 11.92
CA ASP A 225 24.76 24.19 10.50
C ASP A 225 25.97 23.36 10.06
N ILE A 226 25.79 22.46 9.09
CA ILE A 226 26.86 21.54 8.69
C ILE A 226 28.07 22.28 8.12
N ASP A 227 27.87 23.47 7.55
CA ASP A 227 28.94 24.29 6.98
C ASP A 227 29.60 25.19 8.01
N ALA A 228 28.84 25.75 8.96
CA ALA A 228 29.38 26.64 9.99
C ALA A 228 29.88 25.89 11.24
N ASP A 229 29.10 24.95 11.75
CA ASP A 229 29.34 24.24 13.01
C ASP A 229 30.00 22.87 12.82
N ARG A 230 30.14 22.42 11.56
CA ARG A 230 30.60 21.08 11.16
C ARG A 230 29.67 19.94 11.59
N PHE A 231 28.49 20.24 12.09
CA PHE A 231 27.46 19.25 12.40
C PHE A 231 26.07 19.83 12.19
N ASN A 232 25.10 18.94 11.99
CA ASN A 232 23.69 19.29 12.14
C ASN A 232 22.90 18.11 12.70
N VAL A 233 21.79 18.42 13.35
CA VAL A 233 20.84 17.44 13.86
C VAL A 233 19.44 17.91 13.52
N THR A 234 18.64 17.04 12.89
CA THR A 234 17.22 17.23 12.62
C THR A 234 16.44 16.09 13.25
N ALA A 235 15.32 16.40 13.89
CA ALA A 235 14.41 15.43 14.45
C ALA A 235 12.96 15.79 14.09
N SER A 236 12.16 14.78 13.80
CA SER A 236 10.73 14.88 13.53
C SER A 236 9.99 13.86 14.38
N ALA A 237 8.85 14.23 14.94
CA ALA A 237 7.93 13.28 15.54
C ALA A 237 6.47 13.66 15.26
N SER A 238 5.59 12.68 15.28
CA SER A 238 4.16 12.86 15.03
C SER A 238 3.31 11.85 15.80
N VAL A 239 2.10 12.29 16.15
CA VAL A 239 1.00 11.44 16.60
C VAL A 239 -0.20 11.75 15.71
N PHE A 240 -0.80 10.72 15.14
CA PHE A 240 -2.05 10.79 14.38
C PHE A 240 -3.04 9.79 14.97
N GLN A 241 -4.29 10.18 15.10
CA GLN A 241 -5.38 9.33 15.53
C GLN A 241 -6.60 9.58 14.65
N GLN A 242 -7.28 8.51 14.23
CA GLN A 242 -8.56 8.54 13.54
C GLN A 242 -9.52 7.53 14.17
N ASN A 243 -10.78 7.92 14.37
CA ASN A 243 -11.76 7.03 15.01
C ASN A 243 -12.25 5.86 14.15
N GLY A 244 -12.06 5.93 12.83
CA GLY A 244 -12.70 5.01 11.88
C GLY A 244 -14.19 5.32 11.68
N TYR A 245 -14.83 4.57 10.78
CA TYR A 245 -16.26 4.61 10.53
C TYR A 245 -16.73 3.33 9.84
N THR A 246 -18.00 2.98 10.05
CA THR A 246 -18.59 1.73 9.56
C THR A 246 -19.57 1.96 8.42
N LEU A 247 -20.12 0.89 7.85
CA LEU A 247 -21.21 0.99 6.88
C LEU A 247 -22.41 1.77 7.47
N ALA A 248 -22.65 1.68 8.77
CA ALA A 248 -23.74 2.41 9.44
C ALA A 248 -23.57 3.93 9.41
N ASP A 249 -22.35 4.44 9.24
CA ASP A 249 -22.07 5.88 9.26
C ASP A 249 -22.26 6.57 7.90
N ARG A 250 -22.56 5.83 6.82
CA ARG A 250 -22.75 6.40 5.48
C ARG A 250 -24.15 6.14 4.95
N SER A 251 -24.79 7.20 4.45
CA SER A 251 -26.20 7.15 4.01
C SER A 251 -26.49 6.16 2.88
N ASN A 252 -25.48 5.88 2.05
CA ASN A 252 -25.52 4.95 0.94
C ASN A 252 -25.14 3.53 1.33
N THR A 253 -24.75 3.23 2.57
CA THR A 253 -24.43 1.86 3.02
C THR A 253 -25.22 1.44 4.26
N GLN A 254 -25.63 2.38 5.12
CA GLN A 254 -26.30 2.11 6.41
C GLN A 254 -27.56 1.25 6.30
N GLY A 255 -28.24 1.26 5.15
CA GLY A 255 -29.47 0.49 4.94
C GLY A 255 -29.23 -0.93 4.45
N GLN A 256 -28.05 -1.20 3.88
CA GLN A 256 -27.68 -2.47 3.24
C GLN A 256 -28.77 -3.03 2.30
N ASP A 257 -29.50 -2.14 1.63
CA ASP A 257 -30.56 -2.47 0.69
C ASP A 257 -30.35 -1.65 -0.58
N TYR A 258 -29.82 -2.31 -1.60
CA TYR A 258 -29.50 -1.71 -2.88
C TYR A 258 -30.51 -2.08 -3.96
N THR A 259 -31.60 -2.76 -3.64
CA THR A 259 -32.57 -3.31 -4.61
C THR A 259 -33.26 -2.26 -5.49
N SER A 260 -33.15 -0.98 -5.11
CA SER A 260 -33.58 0.15 -5.94
C SER A 260 -32.64 0.45 -7.13
N ASN A 261 -31.42 -0.07 -7.11
CA ASN A 261 -30.43 0.02 -8.19
C ASN A 261 -30.48 -1.21 -9.11
N PRO A 262 -30.09 -1.09 -10.39
CA PRO A 262 -29.94 -2.24 -11.27
C PRO A 262 -28.97 -3.27 -10.67
N TYR A 263 -29.40 -4.53 -10.59
CA TYR A 263 -28.62 -5.64 -10.01
C TYR A 263 -28.24 -5.43 -8.54
N GLY A 264 -28.95 -4.55 -7.83
CA GLY A 264 -28.76 -4.38 -6.40
C GLY A 264 -29.40 -5.49 -5.58
N LEU A 265 -28.70 -5.89 -4.52
CA LEU A 265 -29.14 -6.88 -3.56
C LEU A 265 -29.30 -6.23 -2.18
N ILE A 266 -29.94 -6.96 -1.25
CA ILE A 266 -29.87 -6.66 0.17
C ILE A 266 -28.60 -7.31 0.69
N THR A 267 -27.66 -6.56 1.27
CA THR A 267 -26.38 -7.08 1.81
C THR A 267 -26.39 -7.27 3.32
N LYS A 268 -27.59 -7.27 3.91
CA LYS A 268 -27.84 -7.65 5.30
C LYS A 268 -27.44 -9.10 5.56
N GLY A 269 -27.13 -9.42 6.81
CA GLY A 269 -27.03 -10.81 7.25
C GLY A 269 -28.35 -11.56 7.06
N ALA A 270 -28.31 -12.87 6.82
CA ALA A 270 -29.50 -13.67 6.53
C ALA A 270 -29.69 -14.80 7.56
N ASP A 271 -30.79 -14.75 8.33
CA ASP A 271 -31.19 -15.85 9.20
C ASP A 271 -32.38 -16.62 8.62
N TYR A 272 -32.23 -17.93 8.41
CA TYR A 272 -33.30 -18.78 7.90
C TYR A 272 -33.07 -20.26 8.17
N TRP A 273 -34.18 -20.99 8.26
CA TRP A 273 -34.20 -22.46 8.27
C TRP A 273 -34.39 -23.01 6.87
N GLU A 274 -33.90 -24.23 6.62
CA GLU A 274 -34.16 -24.95 5.37
C GLU A 274 -34.92 -26.26 5.64
N PRO A 275 -36.25 -26.21 5.85
CA PRO A 275 -37.04 -27.38 6.26
C PRO A 275 -37.08 -28.49 5.22
N ASN A 276 -36.78 -28.18 3.96
CA ASN A 276 -36.73 -29.14 2.85
C ASN A 276 -35.30 -29.64 2.55
N GLY A 277 -34.35 -29.34 3.43
CA GLY A 277 -32.92 -29.60 3.23
C GLY A 277 -32.21 -28.45 2.51
N VAL A 278 -30.88 -28.53 2.48
CA VAL A 278 -29.99 -27.51 1.88
C VAL A 278 -30.38 -27.22 0.44
N GLY A 279 -30.58 -25.94 0.11
CA GLY A 279 -31.02 -25.48 -1.21
C GLY A 279 -32.51 -25.69 -1.50
N GLY A 280 -33.28 -26.23 -0.54
CA GLY A 280 -34.72 -26.53 -0.67
C GLY A 280 -35.67 -25.34 -0.44
N GLY A 281 -35.12 -24.12 -0.38
CA GLY A 281 -35.83 -22.87 -0.10
C GLY A 281 -35.88 -22.54 1.39
N GLY A 282 -35.69 -21.27 1.72
CA GLY A 282 -35.57 -20.81 3.09
C GLY A 282 -36.90 -20.40 3.73
N ALA A 283 -36.97 -20.59 5.03
CA ALA A 283 -38.02 -20.13 5.90
C ALA A 283 -37.42 -19.21 6.98
N ALA A 284 -37.81 -17.94 6.96
CA ALA A 284 -37.40 -16.97 7.98
C ALA A 284 -37.73 -17.47 9.40
N LEU A 285 -36.96 -17.02 10.38
CA LEU A 285 -37.23 -17.31 11.79
C LEU A 285 -38.63 -16.78 12.18
N THR A 286 -39.25 -17.40 13.18
CA THR A 286 -40.59 -17.02 13.66
C THR A 286 -40.65 -15.56 14.12
N THR A 287 -39.55 -15.06 14.66
CA THR A 287 -39.27 -13.65 14.93
C THR A 287 -37.87 -13.35 14.42
N CYS A 288 -37.72 -12.24 13.68
CA CYS A 288 -36.39 -11.80 13.26
C CYS A 288 -35.69 -11.10 14.42
N PRO A 289 -34.54 -11.62 14.89
CA PRO A 289 -33.78 -11.02 15.99
C PRO A 289 -33.11 -9.71 15.54
N SER A 290 -32.53 -8.98 16.50
CA SER A 290 -31.67 -7.80 16.27
C SER A 290 -32.30 -6.70 15.40
N GLY A 291 -33.62 -6.51 15.50
CA GLY A 291 -34.35 -5.50 14.71
C GLY A 291 -34.52 -5.86 13.23
N GLY A 292 -34.20 -7.09 12.84
CA GLY A 292 -34.32 -7.57 11.47
C GLY A 292 -35.77 -7.69 10.99
N SER A 293 -35.92 -7.89 9.69
CA SER A 293 -37.23 -7.99 9.04
C SER A 293 -37.25 -9.11 8.01
N VAL A 294 -38.42 -9.73 7.80
CA VAL A 294 -38.58 -10.76 6.78
C VAL A 294 -38.45 -10.16 5.38
N VAL A 295 -37.57 -10.74 4.58
CA VAL A 295 -37.32 -10.37 3.18
C VAL A 295 -37.43 -11.60 2.28
N SER A 296 -37.53 -11.37 0.97
CA SER A 296 -37.43 -12.43 -0.03
C SER A 296 -36.02 -13.01 -0.01
N GLY A 297 -35.90 -14.34 0.08
CA GLY A 297 -34.60 -15.02 0.11
C GLY A 297 -33.76 -14.75 -1.14
N ALA A 298 -34.39 -14.70 -2.31
CA ALA A 298 -33.71 -14.42 -3.58
C ALA A 298 -33.24 -12.96 -3.73
N SER A 299 -33.55 -12.09 -2.78
CA SER A 299 -33.19 -10.66 -2.81
C SER A 299 -32.09 -10.30 -1.82
N ILE A 300 -31.69 -11.21 -0.94
CA ILE A 300 -30.63 -11.01 0.06
C ILE A 300 -29.39 -11.80 -0.33
N LEU A 301 -28.22 -11.16 -0.26
CA LEU A 301 -26.93 -11.76 -0.50
C LEU A 301 -26.70 -12.92 0.47
N ASN A 302 -26.14 -14.03 -0.03
CA ASN A 302 -25.99 -15.28 0.73
C ASN A 302 -27.32 -15.82 1.31
N GLY A 303 -28.45 -15.34 0.78
CA GLY A 303 -29.78 -15.81 1.09
C GLY A 303 -30.14 -17.11 0.38
N PRO A 304 -31.26 -17.74 0.77
CA PRO A 304 -31.75 -18.93 0.10
C PRO A 304 -32.28 -18.57 -1.29
N ALA A 305 -32.00 -19.41 -2.30
CA ALA A 305 -32.41 -19.17 -3.70
C ALA A 305 -33.92 -18.98 -3.90
N SER A 306 -34.75 -19.39 -2.93
CA SER A 306 -36.19 -19.13 -2.90
C SER A 306 -36.69 -19.08 -1.45
N GLY A 307 -37.92 -18.61 -1.26
CA GLY A 307 -38.55 -18.51 0.06
C GLY A 307 -38.25 -17.18 0.75
N THR A 308 -38.05 -17.22 2.06
CA THR A 308 -37.90 -16.03 2.92
C THR A 308 -36.74 -16.19 3.88
N ALA A 309 -36.14 -15.08 4.27
CA ALA A 309 -35.12 -14.99 5.32
C ALA A 309 -35.37 -13.76 6.20
N CYS A 310 -34.83 -13.76 7.41
CA CYS A 310 -34.71 -12.55 8.21
C CYS A 310 -33.47 -11.78 7.76
N GLY A 311 -33.64 -10.56 7.26
CA GLY A 311 -32.54 -9.63 6.99
C GLY A 311 -32.12 -8.95 8.29
N VAL A 312 -30.88 -9.21 8.72
CA VAL A 312 -30.25 -8.70 9.95
C VAL A 312 -29.31 -7.57 9.59
N ASP A 313 -29.50 -6.40 10.22
CA ASP A 313 -28.60 -5.27 10.03
C ASP A 313 -27.21 -5.61 10.61
N THR A 314 -26.18 -5.50 9.78
CA THR A 314 -24.78 -5.76 10.15
C THR A 314 -23.89 -4.55 9.86
N ALA A 315 -24.48 -3.41 9.50
CA ALA A 315 -23.75 -2.26 9.02
C ALA A 315 -22.82 -1.64 10.09
N ASP A 316 -23.16 -1.79 11.37
CA ASP A 316 -22.37 -1.29 12.50
C ASP A 316 -21.19 -2.20 12.86
N GLY A 317 -21.22 -3.47 12.44
CA GLY A 317 -20.14 -4.43 12.66
C GLY A 317 -19.10 -4.48 11.54
N MET A 318 -19.18 -3.62 10.53
CA MET A 318 -18.29 -3.62 9.37
C MET A 318 -17.63 -2.26 9.15
N SER A 319 -16.32 -2.18 9.30
CA SER A 319 -15.53 -0.98 9.06
C SER A 319 -15.43 -0.65 7.56
N LEU A 320 -15.76 0.58 7.19
CA LEU A 320 -15.39 1.17 5.90
C LEU A 320 -13.97 1.75 5.95
N HIS A 321 -13.64 2.32 7.11
CA HIS A 321 -12.29 2.75 7.47
C HIS A 321 -12.05 2.39 8.93
N PRO A 322 -10.93 1.75 9.27
CA PRO A 322 -10.66 1.31 10.62
C PRO A 322 -10.34 2.48 11.55
N TYR A 323 -10.40 2.21 12.85
CA TYR A 323 -9.75 3.04 13.85
C TYR A 323 -8.23 2.97 13.66
N GLU A 324 -7.54 4.08 13.86
CA GLU A 324 -6.09 4.15 13.72
C GLU A 324 -5.42 5.03 14.76
N GLU A 325 -4.24 4.60 15.19
CA GLU A 325 -3.30 5.37 15.98
C GLU A 325 -1.89 5.17 15.44
N ARG A 326 -1.23 6.26 15.05
CA ARG A 326 0.10 6.24 14.44
C ARG A 326 1.05 7.13 15.24
N LEU A 327 2.14 6.54 15.72
CA LEU A 327 3.25 7.24 16.33
C LEU A 327 4.49 7.05 15.46
N SER A 328 5.18 8.13 15.12
CA SER A 328 6.43 8.05 14.37
C SER A 328 7.43 9.08 14.84
N ALA A 329 8.70 8.70 14.88
CA ALA A 329 9.81 9.57 15.24
C ALA A 329 11.05 9.24 14.40
N LYS A 330 11.68 10.28 13.87
CA LYS A 330 12.92 10.17 13.08
C LYS A 330 13.93 11.20 13.54
N ILE A 331 15.20 10.81 13.57
CA ILE A 331 16.35 11.66 13.88
C ILE A 331 17.40 11.44 12.80
N HIS A 332 17.88 12.54 12.23
CA HIS A 332 19.04 12.60 11.35
C HIS A 332 20.13 13.43 12.02
N ALA A 333 21.36 12.96 12.00
CA ALA A 333 22.53 13.72 12.42
C ALA A 333 23.66 13.55 11.40
N ALA A 334 24.29 14.65 10.99
CA ALA A 334 25.48 14.62 10.17
C ALA A 334 26.63 15.39 10.81
N PHE A 335 27.87 14.95 10.55
CA PHE A 335 29.09 15.56 11.06
C PHE A 335 30.17 15.55 9.97
N LYS A 336 30.78 16.71 9.70
CA LYS A 336 31.94 16.83 8.82
C LYS A 336 33.19 16.32 9.52
N ILE A 337 33.73 15.18 9.09
CA ILE A 337 35.02 14.63 9.53
C ILE A 337 36.16 15.57 9.10
N ASP A 338 36.07 16.07 7.87
CA ASP A 338 36.92 17.11 7.28
C ASP A 338 36.12 17.90 6.23
N ASP A 339 36.76 18.79 5.47
CA ASP A 339 36.08 19.65 4.50
C ASP A 339 35.49 18.89 3.30
N THR A 340 35.92 17.65 3.09
CA THR A 340 35.55 16.80 1.96
C THR A 340 34.77 15.55 2.36
N THR A 341 34.73 15.21 3.64
CA THR A 341 34.14 13.97 4.16
C THR A 341 33.18 14.26 5.32
N GLN A 342 31.99 13.68 5.25
CA GLN A 342 30.99 13.73 6.31
C GLN A 342 30.49 12.34 6.67
N ALA A 343 30.20 12.11 7.94
CA ALA A 343 29.48 10.96 8.44
C ALA A 343 28.03 11.35 8.73
N PHE A 344 27.12 10.39 8.64
CA PHE A 344 25.72 10.57 9.04
C PHE A 344 25.20 9.38 9.84
N VAL A 345 24.17 9.64 10.63
CA VAL A 345 23.37 8.64 11.35
C VAL A 345 21.89 9.00 11.14
N ASP A 346 21.10 8.00 10.79
CA ASP A 346 19.66 8.06 10.65
C ASP A 346 19.02 7.02 11.57
N LEU A 347 18.22 7.47 12.53
CA LEU A 347 17.42 6.63 13.40
C LEU A 347 15.94 6.93 13.17
N TRP A 348 15.13 5.90 13.03
CA TRP A 348 13.72 6.05 12.74
C TRP A 348 12.94 4.89 13.36
N GLY A 349 11.80 5.20 13.97
CA GLY A 349 10.87 4.20 14.47
C GLY A 349 9.42 4.67 14.40
N SER A 350 8.51 3.73 14.22
CA SER A 350 7.07 3.97 14.24
C SER A 350 6.31 2.81 14.89
N ARG A 351 5.15 3.13 15.45
CA ARG A 351 4.18 2.17 15.97
C ARG A 351 2.79 2.59 15.51
N ASN A 352 2.16 1.73 14.72
CA ASN A 352 0.84 1.93 14.15
C ASN A 352 -0.09 0.86 14.70
N THR A 353 -1.25 1.25 15.21
CA THR A 353 -2.31 0.35 15.64
C THR A 353 -3.55 0.63 14.80
N THR A 354 -4.10 -0.42 14.20
CA THR A 354 -5.32 -0.40 13.41
C THR A 354 -6.32 -1.36 14.04
N VAL A 355 -7.59 -0.97 14.15
CA VAL A 355 -8.68 -1.84 14.61
C VAL A 355 -9.77 -1.82 13.56
N THR A 356 -10.01 -2.99 12.96
CA THR A 356 -10.98 -3.20 11.90
C THR A 356 -12.05 -4.16 12.39
N ASP A 357 -13.31 -3.76 12.24
CA ASP A 357 -14.44 -4.68 12.40
C ASP A 357 -14.74 -5.32 11.03
N GLU A 358 -14.72 -6.65 10.97
CA GLU A 358 -14.78 -7.46 9.74
C GLU A 358 -16.18 -8.08 9.51
N GLY A 359 -17.17 -7.63 10.27
CA GLY A 359 -18.55 -8.13 10.22
C GLY A 359 -18.90 -8.99 11.43
N TYR A 360 -20.04 -9.66 11.35
CA TYR A 360 -20.48 -10.59 12.37
C TYR A 360 -20.31 -12.02 11.89
N ALA A 361 -19.78 -12.85 12.79
CA ALA A 361 -19.65 -14.27 12.54
C ALA A 361 -21.01 -14.91 12.20
N SER A 362 -21.00 -15.84 11.23
CA SER A 362 -22.20 -16.53 10.79
C SER A 362 -21.96 -18.03 10.61
N ILE A 363 -23.06 -18.78 10.58
CA ILE A 363 -23.06 -20.21 10.25
C ILE A 363 -23.97 -20.48 9.06
N GLY A 364 -23.62 -21.49 8.28
CA GLY A 364 -24.35 -21.95 7.10
C GLY A 364 -23.76 -23.25 6.56
N ASP A 365 -24.17 -23.65 5.35
CA ASP A 365 -23.69 -24.89 4.72
C ASP A 365 -22.17 -24.89 4.44
N GLY A 366 -21.60 -23.72 4.18
CA GLY A 366 -20.15 -23.54 3.93
C GLY A 366 -19.29 -23.33 5.18
N THR A 367 -19.82 -23.52 6.39
CA THR A 367 -19.03 -23.31 7.61
C THR A 367 -17.98 -24.41 7.79
N GLU A 368 -16.70 -24.04 7.82
CA GLU A 368 -15.57 -24.97 7.91
C GLU A 368 -14.58 -24.56 9.00
N ALA A 369 -13.89 -25.56 9.56
CA ALA A 369 -12.73 -25.35 10.42
C ALA A 369 -11.54 -26.19 9.91
N PHE A 370 -10.32 -25.74 10.21
CA PHE A 370 -9.13 -26.51 9.88
C PHE A 370 -9.09 -27.85 10.64
N ASN A 371 -8.61 -28.89 9.98
CA ASN A 371 -8.44 -30.22 10.54
C ASN A 371 -6.96 -30.62 10.58
N PRO A 372 -6.29 -30.52 11.74
CA PRO A 372 -4.86 -30.78 11.85
C PRO A 372 -4.47 -32.24 11.58
N ALA A 373 -5.41 -33.19 11.65
CA ALA A 373 -5.12 -34.58 11.33
C ALA A 373 -5.04 -34.85 9.83
N THR A 374 -5.77 -34.08 9.02
CA THR A 374 -5.78 -34.21 7.55
C THR A 374 -4.96 -33.14 6.85
N GLY A 375 -4.69 -32.01 7.52
CA GLY A 375 -4.07 -30.83 6.92
C GLY A 375 -4.99 -30.04 5.99
N GLY A 376 -6.28 -30.42 5.93
CA GLY A 376 -7.32 -29.75 5.15
C GLY A 376 -8.43 -29.21 6.06
N LEU A 377 -9.62 -29.04 5.50
CA LEU A 377 -10.76 -28.48 6.22
C LEU A 377 -11.80 -29.54 6.55
N THR A 378 -12.64 -29.23 7.51
CA THR A 378 -13.77 -30.06 7.89
C THR A 378 -14.99 -29.19 8.09
N GLN A 379 -16.05 -29.56 7.39
CA GLN A 379 -17.35 -28.92 7.51
C GLN A 379 -17.87 -29.04 8.94
N ILE A 380 -18.31 -27.92 9.50
CA ILE A 380 -18.96 -27.84 10.78
C ILE A 380 -20.47 -27.83 10.53
N SER A 381 -21.15 -28.86 11.05
CA SER A 381 -22.59 -29.04 10.82
C SER A 381 -23.39 -27.84 11.29
N ASN A 382 -24.17 -27.24 10.39
CA ASN A 382 -25.20 -26.24 10.69
C ASN A 382 -26.60 -26.86 10.90
N ILE A 383 -26.69 -28.20 10.94
CA ILE A 383 -27.94 -28.92 11.12
C ILE A 383 -28.31 -28.99 12.60
N VAL A 384 -29.41 -28.32 12.98
CA VAL A 384 -29.93 -28.34 14.34
C VAL A 384 -30.80 -29.59 14.54
N PRO A 385 -30.51 -30.47 15.54
CA PRO A 385 -31.29 -31.67 15.78
C PRO A 385 -32.74 -31.37 16.15
N GLY A 386 -33.67 -32.27 15.79
CA GLY A 386 -35.08 -32.14 16.19
C GLY A 386 -35.33 -32.24 17.70
N THR A 387 -34.34 -32.73 18.46
CA THR A 387 -34.34 -32.71 19.94
C THR A 387 -33.99 -31.35 20.52
N ASN A 388 -33.46 -30.42 19.72
CA ASN A 388 -33.22 -29.06 20.17
C ASN A 388 -34.59 -28.34 20.34
N LEU A 389 -34.85 -27.83 21.53
CA LEU A 389 -36.13 -27.18 21.87
C LEU A 389 -36.45 -25.97 20.99
N TYR A 390 -35.43 -25.33 20.42
CA TYR A 390 -35.55 -24.14 19.59
C TYR A 390 -35.54 -24.45 18.09
N ASN A 391 -35.54 -25.73 17.69
CA ASN A 391 -35.82 -26.12 16.32
C ASN A 391 -37.36 -26.26 16.14
N PRO A 392 -38.02 -25.37 15.37
CA PRO A 392 -39.47 -25.35 15.23
C PRO A 392 -40.04 -26.52 14.39
N TYR A 393 -39.20 -27.25 13.67
CA TYR A 393 -39.62 -28.35 12.80
C TYR A 393 -39.57 -29.71 13.50
N HIS A 394 -38.92 -29.80 14.66
CA HIS A 394 -38.76 -31.05 15.43
C HIS A 394 -38.15 -32.21 14.63
N THR A 395 -37.46 -31.91 13.53
CA THR A 395 -36.66 -32.81 12.70
C THR A 395 -35.27 -32.18 12.52
N ALA A 396 -34.26 -32.95 12.11
CA ALA A 396 -32.96 -32.36 11.83
C ALA A 396 -33.08 -31.35 10.68
N THR A 397 -32.77 -30.08 10.93
CA THR A 397 -33.01 -28.99 9.97
C THR A 397 -31.79 -28.07 9.88
N PRO A 398 -31.26 -27.80 8.68
CA PRO A 398 -30.21 -26.79 8.49
C PRO A 398 -30.67 -25.40 8.89
N LEU A 399 -29.76 -24.65 9.49
CA LEU A 399 -29.93 -23.27 9.90
C LEU A 399 -28.78 -22.43 9.33
N THR A 400 -29.12 -21.30 8.72
CA THR A 400 -28.19 -20.20 8.48
C THR A 400 -28.50 -19.11 9.51
N TYR A 401 -27.48 -18.62 10.21
CA TYR A 401 -27.67 -17.68 11.33
C TYR A 401 -26.45 -16.78 11.55
N VAL A 402 -26.70 -15.49 11.79
CA VAL A 402 -25.70 -14.47 12.09
C VAL A 402 -25.67 -14.14 13.57
N PHE A 403 -24.50 -14.22 14.19
CA PHE A 403 -24.30 -13.96 15.61
C PHE A 403 -23.92 -12.50 15.89
N THR A 404 -24.91 -11.63 16.08
CA THR A 404 -24.71 -10.18 16.30
C THR A 404 -24.28 -9.80 17.74
N GLY A 405 -23.74 -10.73 18.53
CA GLY A 405 -23.36 -10.50 19.92
C GLY A 405 -22.02 -9.77 20.07
N GLU A 406 -21.07 -10.10 19.20
CA GLU A 406 -19.72 -9.52 19.13
C GLU A 406 -19.28 -9.57 17.65
N PRO A 407 -18.84 -8.46 17.04
CA PRO A 407 -18.30 -8.48 15.69
C PRO A 407 -16.93 -9.19 15.69
N GLU A 408 -16.59 -9.82 14.57
CA GLU A 408 -15.22 -10.23 14.29
C GLU A 408 -14.38 -8.96 14.18
N GLN A 409 -13.36 -8.84 15.03
CA GLN A 409 -12.51 -7.66 15.10
C GLN A 409 -11.05 -8.07 15.00
N LEU A 410 -10.34 -7.46 14.06
CA LEU A 410 -8.92 -7.60 13.88
C LEU A 410 -8.21 -6.34 14.40
N ARG A 411 -7.40 -6.51 15.44
CA ARG A 411 -6.46 -5.49 15.90
C ARG A 411 -5.07 -5.81 15.39
N THR A 412 -4.55 -4.97 14.50
CA THR A 412 -3.18 -5.05 14.00
C THR A 412 -2.30 -4.01 14.65
N THR A 413 -1.13 -4.41 15.16
CA THR A 413 -0.09 -3.50 15.64
C THR A 413 1.19 -3.71 14.85
N SER A 414 1.56 -2.71 14.04
CA SER A 414 2.80 -2.66 13.28
C SER A 414 3.84 -1.82 14.01
N THR A 415 5.01 -2.40 14.27
CA THR A 415 6.18 -1.69 14.80
C THR A 415 7.30 -1.77 13.78
N PHE A 416 7.77 -0.61 13.33
CA PHE A 416 8.88 -0.50 12.41
C PHE A 416 10.04 0.24 13.06
N TYR A 417 11.27 -0.19 12.82
CA TYR A 417 12.45 0.61 13.12
C TYR A 417 13.55 0.45 12.08
N ARG A 418 14.34 1.50 11.93
CA ARG A 418 15.54 1.53 11.09
C ARG A 418 16.66 2.29 11.79
N ALA A 419 17.84 1.70 11.76
CA ALA A 419 19.10 2.35 12.09
C ALA A 419 20.00 2.31 10.85
N SER A 420 20.46 3.46 10.40
CA SER A 420 21.40 3.60 9.30
C SER A 420 22.52 4.54 9.67
N THR A 421 23.72 4.26 9.16
CA THR A 421 24.86 5.15 9.25
C THR A 421 25.73 5.02 8.03
N GLY A 422 26.49 6.06 7.73
CA GLY A 422 27.40 6.02 6.61
C GLY A 422 28.38 7.17 6.61
N VAL A 423 29.24 7.13 5.62
CA VAL A 423 30.20 8.18 5.28
C VAL A 423 30.04 8.52 3.82
N GLN A 424 30.12 9.80 3.50
CA GLN A 424 30.09 10.30 2.14
C GLN A 424 31.08 11.44 2.01
N GLY A 425 31.63 11.60 0.81
CA GLY A 425 32.59 12.65 0.57
C GLY A 425 32.94 12.81 -0.88
N SER A 426 33.96 13.63 -1.13
CA SER A 426 34.46 13.91 -2.46
C SER A 426 35.98 13.93 -2.51
N PHE A 427 36.58 13.54 -3.63
CA PHE A 427 38.02 13.71 -3.88
C PHE A 427 38.27 14.04 -5.35
N SER A 428 39.31 14.82 -5.64
CA SER A 428 39.70 15.15 -7.01
C SER A 428 40.92 14.36 -7.45
N THR A 429 40.92 13.93 -8.71
CA THR A 429 42.07 13.29 -9.33
C THR A 429 42.58 14.14 -10.49
N PRO A 430 43.91 14.29 -10.69
CA PRO A 430 44.43 15.10 -11.79
C PRO A 430 44.07 14.60 -13.19
N LYS A 431 43.68 13.32 -13.32
CA LYS A 431 43.41 12.67 -14.62
C LYS A 431 41.96 12.26 -14.83
N PHE A 432 41.21 12.00 -13.76
CA PHE A 432 39.89 11.35 -13.83
C PHE A 432 38.80 12.17 -13.15
N GLY A 433 38.99 13.49 -13.06
CA GLY A 433 37.97 14.41 -12.57
C GLY A 433 37.73 14.36 -11.07
N ASP A 434 36.58 14.91 -10.68
CA ASP A 434 36.10 15.03 -9.31
C ASP A 434 35.14 13.89 -9.02
N TRP A 435 35.40 13.16 -7.95
CA TRP A 435 34.66 11.99 -7.53
C TRP A 435 33.88 12.27 -6.27
N ASP A 436 32.60 11.94 -6.28
CA ASP A 436 31.75 11.80 -5.10
C ASP A 436 31.67 10.32 -4.72
N TRP A 437 31.73 9.99 -3.44
CA TRP A 437 31.60 8.61 -2.96
C TRP A 437 30.71 8.54 -1.72
N THR A 438 30.12 7.37 -1.49
CA THR A 438 29.28 7.06 -0.33
C THR A 438 29.46 5.61 0.06
N ALA A 439 29.50 5.33 1.36
CA ALA A 439 29.41 4.00 1.94
C ALA A 439 28.42 4.04 3.10
N SER A 440 27.44 3.15 3.12
CA SER A 440 26.39 3.11 4.14
C SER A 440 26.05 1.70 4.56
N LEU A 441 25.69 1.55 5.83
CA LEU A 441 25.17 0.34 6.43
C LEU A 441 23.81 0.66 7.06
N SER A 442 22.82 -0.20 6.86
CA SER A 442 21.53 -0.07 7.54
C SER A 442 20.96 -1.41 7.97
N HIS A 443 20.25 -1.38 9.10
CA HIS A 443 19.35 -2.44 9.55
C HIS A 443 17.95 -1.86 9.66
N SER A 444 16.96 -2.56 9.13
CA SER A 444 15.55 -2.23 9.31
C SER A 444 14.72 -3.48 9.57
N GLN A 445 13.64 -3.32 10.33
CA GLN A 445 12.74 -4.41 10.67
C GLN A 445 11.31 -3.88 10.80
N SER A 446 10.37 -4.65 10.27
CA SER A 446 8.93 -4.54 10.54
C SER A 446 8.50 -5.76 11.36
N THR A 447 7.77 -5.52 12.44
CA THR A 447 7.09 -6.56 13.22
C THR A 447 5.61 -6.21 13.27
N VAL A 448 4.75 -7.18 12.95
CA VAL A 448 3.30 -7.00 12.92
C VAL A 448 2.64 -8.06 13.78
N ASP A 449 1.91 -7.63 14.79
CA ASP A 449 1.09 -8.48 15.66
C ASP A 449 -0.37 -8.32 15.25
N ASN A 450 -1.06 -9.43 14.96
CA ASN A 450 -2.51 -9.45 14.79
C ASN A 450 -3.17 -10.15 15.97
N TYR A 451 -4.28 -9.58 16.42
CA TYR A 451 -5.11 -10.16 17.46
C TYR A 451 -6.57 -10.09 17.03
N GLU A 452 -7.18 -11.25 16.84
CA GLU A 452 -8.56 -11.42 16.39
C GLU A 452 -9.47 -11.76 17.57
N THR A 453 -10.64 -11.12 17.62
CA THR A 453 -11.74 -11.43 18.56
C THR A 453 -13.04 -11.64 17.80
N GLY A 454 -14.10 -12.10 18.47
CA GLY A 454 -15.39 -12.37 17.83
C GLY A 454 -15.44 -13.64 16.96
N LEU A 455 -14.35 -14.40 16.84
CA LEU A 455 -14.31 -15.69 16.14
C LEU A 455 -15.22 -16.72 16.83
N LEU A 456 -15.82 -17.65 16.07
CA LEU A 456 -16.61 -18.73 16.66
C LEU A 456 -15.70 -19.89 17.12
N SER A 457 -15.84 -20.30 18.38
CA SER A 457 -15.29 -21.54 18.89
C SER A 457 -16.07 -22.73 18.32
N VAL A 458 -15.35 -23.70 17.76
CA VAL A 458 -15.94 -24.96 17.27
C VAL A 458 -16.73 -25.67 18.38
N ALA A 459 -16.20 -25.68 19.61
CA ALA A 459 -16.85 -26.30 20.76
C ALA A 459 -18.10 -25.51 21.21
N GLY A 460 -18.01 -24.18 21.24
CA GLY A 460 -19.13 -23.30 21.58
C GLY A 460 -20.29 -23.42 20.59
N LEU A 461 -19.97 -23.39 19.30
CA LEU A 461 -20.94 -23.56 18.23
C LEU A 461 -21.61 -24.94 18.29
N THR A 462 -20.82 -26.01 18.46
CA THR A 462 -21.34 -27.37 18.61
C THR A 462 -22.31 -27.48 19.79
N ASN A 463 -22.04 -26.78 20.90
CA ASN A 463 -22.92 -26.76 22.07
C ASN A 463 -24.26 -26.04 21.77
N ILE A 464 -24.21 -24.88 21.11
CA ILE A 464 -25.40 -24.13 20.70
C ILE A 464 -26.32 -24.97 19.81
N ILE A 465 -25.75 -25.62 18.80
CA ILE A 465 -26.51 -26.43 17.84
C ILE A 465 -27.16 -27.63 18.53
N ASN A 466 -26.46 -28.33 19.41
CA ASN A 466 -26.92 -29.62 19.92
C ASN A 466 -27.72 -29.58 21.23
N ASN A 467 -27.50 -28.59 22.11
CA ASN A 467 -27.90 -28.71 23.52
C ASN A 467 -29.01 -27.76 23.97
N SER A 468 -29.79 -27.16 23.07
CA SER A 468 -30.90 -26.24 23.41
C SER A 468 -30.51 -25.11 24.37
N VAL A 469 -29.29 -24.58 24.23
CA VAL A 469 -28.77 -23.53 25.12
C VAL A 469 -29.07 -22.12 24.61
N PHE A 470 -29.43 -21.98 23.33
CA PHE A 470 -29.63 -20.69 22.66
C PHE A 470 -30.91 -20.71 21.81
N ASP A 471 -31.79 -19.74 22.05
CA ASP A 471 -33.01 -19.51 21.29
C ASP A 471 -32.70 -18.59 20.09
N PHE A 472 -32.60 -19.17 18.90
CA PHE A 472 -32.27 -18.44 17.67
C PHE A 472 -33.32 -17.37 17.33
N ALA A 473 -34.60 -17.62 17.58
CA ALA A 473 -35.67 -16.68 17.26
C ALA A 473 -35.83 -15.58 18.32
N ASN A 474 -35.48 -15.89 19.57
CA ASN A 474 -35.53 -14.95 20.68
C ASN A 474 -34.27 -15.02 21.57
N PRO A 475 -33.11 -14.52 21.09
CA PRO A 475 -31.85 -14.58 21.83
C PRO A 475 -31.93 -14.01 23.26
N SER A 476 -32.81 -13.00 23.47
CA SER A 476 -33.02 -12.38 24.78
C SER A 476 -33.61 -13.32 25.84
N ALA A 477 -34.25 -14.42 25.44
CA ALA A 477 -34.75 -15.45 26.35
C ALA A 477 -33.62 -16.35 26.88
N THR A 478 -32.49 -16.41 26.19
CA THR A 478 -31.31 -17.20 26.55
C THR A 478 -30.06 -16.30 26.66
N PRO A 479 -30.01 -15.36 27.62
CA PRO A 479 -28.94 -14.36 27.70
C PRO A 479 -27.53 -14.96 27.93
N ASN A 480 -27.44 -16.17 28.48
CA ASN A 480 -26.19 -16.91 28.65
C ASN A 480 -25.94 -17.96 27.55
N GLY A 481 -26.80 -18.01 26.52
CA GLY A 481 -26.74 -19.04 25.48
C GLY A 481 -25.50 -18.95 24.58
N LEU A 482 -24.89 -17.77 24.50
CA LEU A 482 -23.64 -17.52 23.76
C LEU A 482 -22.38 -17.78 24.60
N ALA A 483 -22.50 -18.25 25.85
CA ALA A 483 -21.35 -18.47 26.71
C ALA A 483 -20.38 -19.50 26.10
N GLY A 484 -19.14 -19.07 25.85
CA GLY A 484 -18.11 -19.88 25.21
C GLY A 484 -18.25 -20.02 23.70
N LEU A 485 -19.18 -19.28 23.05
CA LEU A 485 -19.25 -19.20 21.60
C LEU A 485 -18.06 -18.45 21.03
N TYR A 486 -17.76 -17.26 21.53
CA TYR A 486 -16.69 -16.44 21.00
C TYR A 486 -15.32 -16.86 21.55
N THR A 487 -14.31 -16.81 20.70
CA THR A 487 -12.89 -17.03 21.01
C THR A 487 -12.04 -15.96 20.35
N SER A 488 -10.76 -15.90 20.75
CA SER A 488 -9.76 -15.03 20.14
C SER A 488 -8.60 -15.86 19.58
N ASP A 489 -7.83 -15.26 18.69
CA ASP A 489 -6.55 -15.83 18.22
C ASP A 489 -5.52 -14.72 17.96
N GLU A 490 -4.25 -15.10 17.87
CA GLU A 490 -3.17 -14.15 17.58
C GLU A 490 -2.07 -14.79 16.72
N ASN A 491 -1.42 -13.97 15.89
CA ASN A 491 -0.21 -14.34 15.18
C ASN A 491 0.76 -13.15 15.08
N GLU A 492 2.01 -13.45 14.71
CA GLU A 492 3.09 -12.47 14.57
C GLU A 492 3.79 -12.69 13.23
N ALA A 493 4.15 -11.59 12.56
CA ALA A 493 5.04 -11.58 11.41
C ALA A 493 6.22 -10.65 11.63
N ILE A 494 7.37 -11.01 11.06
CA ILE A 494 8.62 -10.26 11.13
C ILE A 494 9.29 -10.23 9.75
N SER A 495 9.58 -9.05 9.23
CA SER A 495 10.45 -8.86 8.07
C SER A 495 11.69 -8.05 8.44
N LYS A 496 12.87 -8.45 7.97
CA LYS A 496 14.15 -7.79 8.24
C LYS A 496 14.93 -7.56 6.95
N LEU A 497 15.60 -6.41 6.92
CA LEU A 497 16.53 -6.06 5.86
C LEU A 497 17.79 -5.45 6.45
N GLU A 498 18.93 -6.07 6.14
CA GLU A 498 20.26 -5.50 6.33
C GLU A 498 20.82 -5.09 4.97
N THR A 499 21.50 -3.94 4.90
CA THR A 499 22.05 -3.42 3.65
C THR A 499 23.42 -2.83 3.89
N LEU A 500 24.39 -3.21 3.05
CA LEU A 500 25.65 -2.52 2.86
C LEU A 500 25.69 -2.00 1.41
N ASP A 501 25.81 -0.69 1.23
CA ASP A 501 25.89 -0.07 -0.09
C ASP A 501 27.11 0.84 -0.18
N VAL A 502 27.89 0.69 -1.25
CA VAL A 502 29.07 1.51 -1.55
C VAL A 502 29.01 1.96 -2.99
N SER A 503 29.16 3.26 -3.23
CA SER A 503 29.17 3.83 -4.57
C SER A 503 30.18 4.97 -4.71
N ALA A 504 30.62 5.19 -5.94
CA ALA A 504 31.45 6.32 -6.34
C ALA A 504 31.07 6.77 -7.75
N SER A 505 31.08 8.08 -7.98
CA SER A 505 30.73 8.65 -9.28
C SER A 505 31.52 9.91 -9.58
N THR A 506 31.69 10.22 -10.85
CA THR A 506 32.27 11.45 -11.37
C THR A 506 31.45 11.94 -12.56
N SER A 507 31.23 13.26 -12.64
CA SER A 507 30.59 13.89 -13.80
C SER A 507 31.59 14.21 -14.93
N ASN A 508 32.89 14.05 -14.68
CA ASN A 508 33.98 14.53 -15.54
C ASN A 508 35.16 13.56 -15.61
N LEU A 509 34.88 12.27 -15.87
CA LEU A 509 35.90 11.22 -15.98
C LEU A 509 36.97 11.57 -17.03
N PHE A 510 36.54 12.03 -18.20
CA PHE A 510 37.39 12.62 -19.23
C PHE A 510 36.57 13.50 -20.18
N HIS A 511 37.23 14.38 -20.91
CA HIS A 511 36.59 15.34 -21.80
C HIS A 511 36.55 14.84 -23.26
N LEU A 512 35.38 14.89 -23.89
CA LEU A 512 35.19 14.76 -25.33
C LEU A 512 34.87 16.14 -25.94
N PRO A 513 35.06 16.34 -27.26
CA PRO A 513 34.69 17.61 -27.91
C PRO A 513 33.23 18.02 -27.70
N ALA A 514 32.34 17.06 -27.42
CA ALA A 514 30.92 17.29 -27.16
C ALA A 514 30.59 17.58 -25.68
N GLY A 515 31.54 17.38 -24.76
CA GLY A 515 31.35 17.55 -23.32
C GLY A 515 32.08 16.49 -22.48
N ASP A 516 31.88 16.56 -21.17
CA ASP A 516 32.47 15.62 -20.22
C ASP A 516 31.72 14.27 -20.20
N VAL A 517 32.49 13.18 -20.11
CA VAL A 517 31.96 11.83 -19.89
C VAL A 517 31.83 11.60 -18.39
N GLY A 518 30.62 11.27 -17.93
CA GLY A 518 30.35 10.88 -16.55
C GLY A 518 30.44 9.37 -16.36
N PHE A 519 30.86 8.94 -15.18
CA PHE A 519 30.92 7.52 -14.82
C PHE A 519 30.56 7.31 -13.34
N GLY A 520 29.78 6.27 -13.06
CA GLY A 520 29.42 5.84 -11.72
C GLY A 520 29.58 4.33 -11.58
N ILE A 521 29.94 3.88 -10.38
CA ILE A 521 30.09 2.47 -10.03
C ILE A 521 29.64 2.27 -8.58
N GLY A 522 29.11 1.09 -8.29
CA GLY A 522 28.82 0.70 -6.91
C GLY A 522 28.63 -0.80 -6.73
N ALA A 523 28.54 -1.19 -5.46
CA ALA A 523 28.29 -2.54 -5.01
C ALA A 523 27.31 -2.51 -3.83
N GLN A 524 26.48 -3.55 -3.74
CA GLN A 524 25.47 -3.67 -2.71
C GLN A 524 25.40 -5.11 -2.20
N PHE A 525 25.23 -5.25 -0.89
CA PHE A 525 24.96 -6.52 -0.22
C PHE A 525 23.71 -6.38 0.62
N LEU A 526 22.78 -7.33 0.47
CA LEU A 526 21.54 -7.40 1.21
C LEU A 526 21.45 -8.74 1.94
N HIS A 527 20.90 -8.71 3.16
CA HIS A 527 20.38 -9.89 3.84
C HIS A 527 18.90 -9.62 4.15
N GLU A 528 18.04 -10.52 3.68
CA GLU A 528 16.59 -10.43 3.80
C GLU A 528 16.07 -11.67 4.53
N SER A 529 15.12 -11.48 5.43
CA SER A 529 14.43 -12.59 6.10
C SER A 529 12.99 -12.23 6.41
N ASP A 530 12.08 -13.16 6.13
CA ASP A 530 10.65 -13.06 6.42
C ASP A 530 10.20 -14.25 7.25
N TYR A 531 9.42 -13.96 8.28
CA TYR A 531 8.75 -14.94 9.13
C TYR A 531 7.29 -14.52 9.31
N VAL A 532 6.37 -15.46 9.08
CA VAL A 532 4.95 -15.29 9.41
C VAL A 532 4.51 -16.51 10.20
N GLY A 533 4.05 -16.28 11.44
CA GLY A 533 3.49 -17.29 12.32
C GLY A 533 2.02 -17.58 12.04
N GLU A 534 1.57 -18.74 12.49
CA GLU A 534 0.20 -19.22 12.31
C GLU A 534 -0.68 -18.88 13.53
N TYR A 535 -1.98 -18.70 13.29
CA TYR A 535 -3.01 -18.55 14.33
C TYR A 535 -3.24 -19.87 15.09
N GLY A 536 -2.91 -19.90 16.37
CA GLY A 536 -2.80 -21.12 17.16
C GLY A 536 -4.10 -21.90 17.33
N ASN A 537 -5.23 -21.22 17.54
CA ASN A 537 -6.55 -21.86 17.68
C ASN A 537 -7.11 -22.27 16.31
N GLN A 538 -6.92 -21.46 15.28
CA GLN A 538 -7.36 -21.77 13.92
C GLN A 538 -6.64 -23.01 13.38
N VAL A 539 -5.30 -23.11 13.48
CA VAL A 539 -4.56 -24.31 13.03
C VAL A 539 -4.76 -25.54 13.91
N ALA A 540 -5.29 -25.36 15.12
CA ALA A 540 -5.73 -26.46 15.97
C ALA A 540 -7.16 -26.94 15.64
N GLY A 541 -7.88 -26.26 14.75
CA GLY A 541 -9.28 -26.56 14.43
C GLY A 541 -10.24 -26.18 15.55
N LEU A 542 -9.94 -25.12 16.31
CA LEU A 542 -10.71 -24.69 17.47
C LEU A 542 -11.50 -23.39 17.22
N ALA A 543 -11.20 -22.65 16.16
CA ALA A 543 -11.82 -21.38 15.79
C ALA A 543 -12.31 -21.36 14.33
N ILE A 544 -13.29 -20.51 14.04
CA ILE A 544 -13.93 -20.27 12.73
C ILE A 544 -14.11 -18.73 12.58
N PRO A 545 -13.84 -18.14 11.39
CA PRO A 545 -13.22 -18.78 10.23
C PRO A 545 -11.77 -19.21 10.52
N TYR A 546 -11.18 -19.94 9.58
CA TYR A 546 -9.75 -20.29 9.62
C TYR A 546 -9.01 -19.50 8.54
N SER A 547 -7.78 -19.12 8.85
CA SER A 547 -6.85 -18.45 7.96
C SER A 547 -5.47 -19.08 8.16
N LEU A 548 -4.92 -19.64 7.09
CA LEU A 548 -3.57 -20.17 7.08
C LEU A 548 -2.69 -19.22 6.29
N GLN A 549 -1.68 -18.67 6.95
CA GLN A 549 -0.57 -18.01 6.31
C GLN A 549 0.68 -18.28 7.15
N SER A 550 1.71 -18.85 6.54
CA SER A 550 3.01 -19.02 7.17
C SER A 550 4.12 -18.84 6.14
N ILE A 551 5.22 -18.23 6.61
CA ILE A 551 6.41 -17.95 5.81
C ILE A 551 7.61 -18.18 6.72
N SER A 552 8.63 -18.85 6.20
CA SER A 552 9.95 -18.92 6.81
C SER A 552 10.99 -18.95 5.71
N GLY A 553 11.56 -17.79 5.42
CA GLY A 553 12.54 -17.61 4.34
C GLY A 553 13.63 -16.62 4.70
N GLU A 554 14.81 -16.84 4.14
CA GLU A 554 15.92 -15.89 4.18
C GLU A 554 16.74 -15.99 2.90
N ARG A 555 17.39 -14.89 2.52
CA ARG A 555 18.30 -14.88 1.36
C ARG A 555 19.37 -13.80 1.49
N ASN A 556 20.47 -14.03 0.78
CA ASN A 556 21.54 -13.06 0.60
C ASN A 556 21.59 -12.62 -0.86
N VAL A 557 21.80 -11.31 -1.07
CA VAL A 557 21.93 -10.71 -2.39
C VAL A 557 23.25 -9.96 -2.46
N ALA A 558 24.04 -10.23 -3.50
CA ALA A 558 25.24 -9.45 -3.81
C ALA A 558 25.08 -8.84 -5.21
N ALA A 559 25.39 -7.55 -5.34
CA ALA A 559 25.24 -6.84 -6.59
C ALA A 559 26.41 -5.91 -6.89
N ALA A 560 26.68 -5.73 -8.19
CA ALA A 560 27.58 -4.73 -8.71
C ALA A 560 26.91 -3.99 -9.87
N TYR A 561 27.07 -2.68 -9.92
CA TYR A 561 26.39 -1.83 -10.88
C TYR A 561 27.26 -0.66 -11.34
N TYR A 562 26.95 -0.12 -12.52
CA TYR A 562 27.64 1.03 -13.08
C TYR A 562 26.73 1.84 -14.00
N GLN A 563 27.15 3.08 -14.25
CA GLN A 563 26.53 4.02 -15.20
C GLN A 563 27.63 4.78 -15.96
N LEU A 564 27.42 5.01 -17.24
CA LEU A 564 28.26 5.82 -18.12
C LEU A 564 27.37 6.82 -18.86
N ASP A 565 27.69 8.11 -18.75
CA ASP A 565 27.00 9.19 -19.44
C ASP A 565 27.94 9.82 -20.47
N VAL A 566 27.61 9.71 -21.74
CA VAL A 566 28.45 10.11 -22.88
C VAL A 566 27.77 11.21 -23.69
N PRO A 567 28.32 12.44 -23.74
CA PRO A 567 27.86 13.45 -24.68
C PRO A 567 28.30 13.06 -26.10
N ILE A 568 27.34 12.88 -27.01
CA ILE A 568 27.60 12.48 -28.40
C ILE A 568 27.91 13.73 -29.23
N ILE A 569 27.00 14.70 -29.19
CA ILE A 569 27.12 16.03 -29.81
C ILE A 569 26.44 17.06 -28.90
N SER A 570 26.62 18.34 -29.19
CA SER A 570 25.94 19.40 -28.44
C SER A 570 24.42 19.16 -28.41
N GLY A 571 23.86 19.07 -27.21
CA GLY A 571 22.44 18.80 -26.99
C GLY A 571 22.02 17.34 -27.18
N LEU A 572 22.90 16.38 -27.49
CA LEU A 572 22.56 14.95 -27.52
C LEU A 572 23.54 14.15 -26.65
N SER A 573 23.01 13.51 -25.63
CA SER A 573 23.77 12.62 -24.76
C SER A 573 23.15 11.22 -24.69
N PHE A 574 23.99 10.25 -24.41
CA PHE A 574 23.64 8.85 -24.26
C PHE A 574 24.07 8.37 -22.89
N SER A 575 23.19 7.66 -22.20
CA SER A 575 23.50 7.00 -20.94
C SER A 575 23.36 5.50 -21.12
N GLN A 576 24.34 4.76 -20.61
CA GLN A 576 24.30 3.32 -20.51
C GLN A 576 24.60 2.91 -19.08
N SER A 577 23.76 2.04 -18.53
CA SER A 577 23.95 1.49 -17.20
C SER A 577 23.69 -0.01 -17.19
N GLY A 578 24.21 -0.67 -16.17
CA GLY A 578 24.07 -2.11 -15.99
C GLY A 578 24.27 -2.51 -14.56
N ARG A 579 23.50 -3.51 -14.13
CA ARG A 579 23.62 -4.13 -12.81
C ARG A 579 23.58 -5.64 -12.93
N TYR A 580 24.45 -6.30 -12.18
CA TYR A 580 24.42 -7.74 -11.98
C TYR A 580 24.10 -8.02 -10.52
N ASP A 581 23.05 -8.79 -10.27
CA ASP A 581 22.65 -9.27 -8.94
C ASP A 581 22.83 -10.80 -8.88
N HIS A 582 23.29 -11.31 -7.73
CA HIS A 582 23.37 -12.73 -7.42
C HIS A 582 22.65 -13.01 -6.11
N TYR A 583 21.58 -13.81 -6.20
CA TYR A 583 20.76 -14.25 -5.08
C TYR A 583 21.14 -15.68 -4.69
N SER A 584 21.09 -15.97 -3.38
CA SER A 584 21.37 -17.31 -2.85
C SER A 584 20.33 -18.37 -3.20
N ASP A 585 19.12 -17.98 -3.62
CA ASP A 585 17.98 -18.86 -3.88
C ASP A 585 17.78 -19.21 -5.38
N PHE A 586 17.74 -18.23 -6.29
CA PHE A 586 17.51 -18.46 -7.74
C PHE A 586 18.74 -18.16 -8.62
N GLY A 587 19.80 -17.54 -8.09
CA GLY A 587 21.05 -17.28 -8.80
C GLY A 587 21.19 -15.88 -9.40
N GLY A 588 21.75 -15.78 -10.62
CA GLY A 588 22.23 -14.51 -11.20
C GLY A 588 21.29 -13.83 -12.20
N ALA A 589 21.24 -12.50 -12.20
CA ALA A 589 20.49 -11.70 -13.17
C ALA A 589 21.25 -10.43 -13.57
N PHE A 590 21.26 -10.13 -14.88
CA PHE A 590 21.84 -8.90 -15.43
C PHE A 590 20.77 -7.99 -16.01
N SER A 591 20.82 -6.71 -15.66
CA SER A 591 19.83 -5.68 -15.96
C SER A 591 20.47 -4.48 -16.66
N PRO A 592 20.53 -4.46 -18.01
CA PRO A 592 21.05 -3.34 -18.79
C PRO A 592 19.99 -2.27 -19.04
N ARG A 593 20.45 -1.03 -19.19
CA ARG A 593 19.65 0.12 -19.62
C ARG A 593 20.42 1.01 -20.59
N PHE A 594 19.69 1.52 -21.57
CA PHE A 594 20.17 2.43 -22.59
C PHE A 594 19.20 3.62 -22.68
N ALA A 595 19.73 4.84 -22.66
CA ALA A 595 18.91 6.04 -22.73
C ALA A 595 19.56 7.12 -23.59
N LEU A 596 18.73 7.88 -24.30
CA LEU A 596 19.11 9.06 -25.06
C LEU A 596 18.41 10.27 -24.47
N ARG A 597 19.12 11.40 -24.43
CA ARG A 597 18.60 12.70 -24.03
C ARG A 597 18.97 13.72 -25.10
N PHE A 598 17.97 14.41 -25.61
CA PHE A 598 18.10 15.40 -26.67
C PHE A 598 17.55 16.76 -26.20
N GLN A 599 18.45 17.70 -25.94
CA GLN A 599 18.19 19.08 -25.53
C GLN A 599 18.87 20.06 -26.50
N PRO A 600 18.29 20.31 -27.70
CA PRO A 600 18.86 21.24 -28.67
C PRO A 600 18.78 22.71 -28.23
N VAL A 601 17.84 23.03 -27.34
CA VAL A 601 17.64 24.36 -26.74
C VAL A 601 17.26 24.18 -25.27
N ARG A 602 17.48 25.20 -24.44
CA ARG A 602 17.20 25.10 -22.98
C ARG A 602 15.74 24.80 -22.66
N GLN A 603 14.83 25.26 -23.51
CA GLN A 603 13.38 25.14 -23.32
C GLN A 603 12.82 23.76 -23.67
N PHE A 604 13.56 22.89 -24.36
CA PHE A 604 13.02 21.62 -24.84
C PHE A 604 14.00 20.49 -24.60
N THR A 605 13.54 19.46 -23.89
CA THR A 605 14.28 18.21 -23.68
C THR A 605 13.40 17.05 -24.11
N ALA A 606 13.90 16.19 -24.99
CA ALA A 606 13.29 14.89 -25.28
C ALA A 606 14.17 13.77 -24.75
N TYR A 607 13.57 12.65 -24.37
CA TYR A 607 14.29 11.48 -23.92
C TYR A 607 13.63 10.19 -24.40
N ALA A 608 14.45 9.18 -24.58
CA ALA A 608 14.02 7.84 -24.92
C ALA A 608 14.86 6.84 -24.16
N SER A 609 14.25 5.77 -23.63
CA SER A 609 14.98 4.73 -22.93
C SER A 609 14.43 3.33 -23.21
N TYR A 610 15.35 2.38 -23.14
CA TYR A 610 15.09 0.95 -23.18
C TYR A 610 15.86 0.29 -22.06
N SER A 611 15.19 -0.55 -21.26
CA SER A 611 15.86 -1.35 -20.24
C SER A 611 15.32 -2.77 -20.20
N ARG A 612 16.18 -3.68 -19.73
CA ARG A 612 15.78 -5.02 -19.30
C ARG A 612 16.01 -5.14 -17.81
N GLY A 613 15.13 -5.85 -17.13
CA GLY A 613 15.24 -6.09 -15.70
C GLY A 613 14.72 -7.46 -15.31
N PHE A 614 14.56 -7.64 -14.01
CA PHE A 614 13.97 -8.83 -13.41
C PHE A 614 13.26 -8.48 -12.10
N ARG A 615 12.40 -9.39 -11.65
CA ARG A 615 11.95 -9.49 -10.26
C ARG A 615 12.38 -10.84 -9.71
N ALA A 616 13.01 -10.84 -8.54
CA ALA A 616 13.21 -12.08 -7.79
C ALA A 616 11.87 -12.59 -7.27
N PRO A 617 11.60 -13.91 -7.23
CA PRO A 617 10.48 -14.44 -6.45
C PRO A 617 10.51 -13.87 -5.02
N THR A 618 9.37 -13.57 -4.43
CA THR A 618 9.32 -13.15 -3.02
C THR A 618 9.57 -14.36 -2.13
N LEU A 619 9.96 -14.14 -0.86
CA LEU A 619 10.13 -15.23 0.09
C LEU A 619 8.80 -15.97 0.31
N ALA A 620 7.66 -15.30 0.18
CA ALA A 620 6.34 -15.94 0.18
C ALA A 620 6.14 -16.90 -1.02
N GLU A 621 6.78 -16.64 -2.15
CA GLU A 621 6.64 -17.43 -3.38
C GLU A 621 7.62 -18.61 -3.46
N ASN A 622 8.85 -18.50 -2.92
CA ASN A 622 9.91 -19.51 -3.13
C ASN A 622 10.52 -20.14 -1.85
N SER A 623 10.10 -19.73 -0.66
CA SER A 623 10.60 -20.30 0.60
C SER A 623 9.65 -21.38 1.17
N GLN A 624 9.89 -21.80 2.42
CA GLN A 624 8.91 -22.60 3.15
C GLN A 624 7.72 -21.71 3.51
N SER A 625 6.73 -21.68 2.61
CA SER A 625 5.52 -20.88 2.79
C SER A 625 4.26 -21.68 2.51
N THR A 626 3.18 -21.23 3.12
CA THR A 626 1.84 -21.76 2.97
C THR A 626 0.84 -20.63 3.09
N SER A 627 -0.13 -20.58 2.20
CA SER A 627 -1.35 -19.80 2.40
C SER A 627 -2.58 -20.62 2.07
N SER A 628 -3.72 -20.31 2.68
CA SER A 628 -5.01 -20.86 2.28
C SER A 628 -5.84 -19.83 1.54
N GLY A 629 -6.66 -20.30 0.61
CA GLY A 629 -7.71 -19.51 -0.02
C GLY A 629 -8.84 -20.41 -0.50
N ILE A 630 -9.70 -19.84 -1.34
CA ILE A 630 -10.78 -20.55 -2.01
C ILE A 630 -10.70 -20.25 -3.51
N GLN A 631 -11.01 -21.24 -4.35
CA GLN A 631 -11.12 -21.07 -5.80
C GLN A 631 -12.28 -21.91 -6.34
N THR A 632 -12.93 -21.42 -7.40
CA THR A 632 -14.05 -22.09 -8.03
C THR A 632 -13.59 -22.97 -9.19
N ALA A 633 -14.08 -24.21 -9.25
CA ALA A 633 -13.88 -25.11 -10.38
C ALA A 633 -15.07 -26.06 -10.58
N ILE A 634 -15.21 -26.60 -11.78
CA ILE A 634 -16.16 -27.67 -12.09
C ILE A 634 -15.45 -29.00 -11.82
N ASP A 635 -15.96 -29.81 -10.89
CA ASP A 635 -15.41 -31.14 -10.60
C ASP A 635 -16.20 -32.24 -11.35
N PRO A 636 -15.68 -32.77 -12.48
CA PRO A 636 -16.35 -33.83 -13.23
C PRO A 636 -16.37 -35.18 -12.50
N TYR A 637 -15.60 -35.32 -11.41
CA TYR A 637 -15.54 -36.53 -10.59
C TYR A 637 -16.40 -36.44 -9.33
N SER A 638 -17.06 -35.30 -9.08
CA SER A 638 -17.93 -35.14 -7.93
C SER A 638 -19.13 -36.10 -8.02
N PRO A 639 -19.56 -36.74 -6.92
CA PRO A 639 -20.80 -37.52 -6.88
C PRO A 639 -22.06 -36.73 -7.26
N THR A 640 -22.03 -35.40 -7.13
CA THR A 640 -23.12 -34.48 -7.47
C THR A 640 -22.99 -33.88 -8.87
N TYR A 641 -21.96 -34.25 -9.64
CA TYR A 641 -21.72 -33.72 -10.97
C TYR A 641 -22.87 -34.06 -11.94
N ASN A 642 -23.41 -33.02 -12.60
CA ASN A 642 -24.41 -33.18 -13.65
C ASN A 642 -23.82 -32.78 -15.01
N PRO A 643 -23.53 -33.73 -15.91
CA PRO A 643 -22.93 -33.42 -17.21
C PRO A 643 -23.84 -32.60 -18.14
N SER A 644 -25.15 -32.53 -17.86
CA SER A 644 -26.10 -31.71 -18.64
C SER A 644 -26.15 -30.25 -18.16
N ASN A 645 -25.61 -29.96 -16.97
CA ASN A 645 -25.53 -28.63 -16.39
C ASN A 645 -24.32 -28.58 -15.44
N PRO A 646 -23.08 -28.51 -15.97
CA PRO A 646 -21.88 -28.46 -15.15
C PRO A 646 -21.86 -27.13 -14.38
N GLN A 647 -21.90 -27.21 -13.05
CA GLN A 647 -21.84 -26.04 -12.17
C GLN A 647 -20.47 -25.97 -11.51
N GLY A 648 -19.90 -24.75 -11.45
CA GLY A 648 -18.72 -24.49 -10.64
C GLY A 648 -19.07 -24.63 -9.16
N GLN A 649 -18.13 -25.14 -8.38
CA GLN A 649 -18.19 -25.22 -6.93
C GLN A 649 -16.92 -24.59 -6.36
N THR A 650 -17.04 -23.95 -5.21
CA THR A 650 -15.90 -23.34 -4.53
C THR A 650 -15.21 -24.41 -3.68
N TYR A 651 -13.89 -24.50 -3.82
CA TYR A 651 -13.05 -25.43 -3.09
C TYR A 651 -11.92 -24.69 -2.40
N SER A 652 -11.53 -25.21 -1.25
CA SER A 652 -10.42 -24.68 -0.50
C SER A 652 -9.10 -25.07 -1.14
N VAL A 653 -8.18 -24.12 -1.22
CA VAL A 653 -6.86 -24.28 -1.83
C VAL A 653 -5.78 -23.98 -0.81
N LEU A 654 -4.71 -24.76 -0.85
CA LEU A 654 -3.49 -24.53 -0.08
C LEU A 654 -2.38 -24.19 -1.05
N VAL A 655 -1.98 -22.92 -1.08
CA VAL A 655 -0.89 -22.45 -1.94
C VAL A 655 0.44 -22.64 -1.21
N ARG A 656 1.42 -23.21 -1.90
CA ARG A 656 2.73 -23.58 -1.35
C ARG A 656 3.85 -22.87 -2.10
N GLY A 657 4.88 -22.47 -1.36
CA GLY A 657 6.12 -21.95 -1.92
C GLY A 657 6.80 -22.95 -2.85
N ASN A 658 7.37 -22.46 -3.96
CA ASN A 658 8.08 -23.26 -4.94
C ASN A 658 9.54 -22.79 -5.10
N PRO A 659 10.53 -23.52 -4.58
CA PRO A 659 11.94 -23.13 -4.66
C PRO A 659 12.53 -23.21 -6.08
N ASN A 660 11.79 -23.76 -7.06
CA ASN A 660 12.26 -23.89 -8.45
C ASN A 660 11.86 -22.71 -9.35
N LEU A 661 11.17 -21.71 -8.80
CA LEU A 661 10.75 -20.53 -9.55
C LEU A 661 11.93 -19.82 -10.20
N GLN A 662 11.73 -19.43 -11.45
CA GLN A 662 12.65 -18.54 -12.15
C GLN A 662 12.26 -17.09 -11.90
N PRO A 663 13.21 -16.14 -11.96
CA PRO A 663 12.88 -14.73 -11.84
C PRO A 663 12.01 -14.27 -13.04
N GLU A 664 11.09 -13.37 -12.76
CA GLU A 664 10.35 -12.66 -13.80
C GLU A 664 11.32 -11.79 -14.60
N ARG A 665 11.08 -11.63 -15.91
CA ARG A 665 11.94 -10.82 -16.79
C ARG A 665 11.18 -9.66 -17.39
N THR A 666 11.77 -8.47 -17.35
CA THR A 666 11.08 -7.26 -17.78
C THR A 666 11.75 -6.57 -18.96
N GLN A 667 10.94 -5.93 -19.79
CA GLN A 667 11.36 -5.02 -20.84
C GLN A 667 10.59 -3.73 -20.68
N ASN A 668 11.30 -2.62 -20.50
CA ASN A 668 10.70 -1.30 -20.36
C ASN A 668 11.11 -0.41 -21.52
N TYR A 669 10.13 0.29 -22.08
CA TYR A 669 10.28 1.30 -23.11
C TYR A 669 9.68 2.60 -22.60
N ASN A 670 10.37 3.71 -22.81
CA ASN A 670 9.86 5.03 -22.48
C ASN A 670 10.32 6.04 -23.54
N LEU A 671 9.41 6.93 -23.93
CA LEU A 671 9.64 8.03 -24.85
C LEU A 671 8.87 9.24 -24.33
N GLY A 672 9.55 10.36 -24.11
CA GLY A 672 8.90 11.55 -23.59
C GLY A 672 9.61 12.85 -23.94
N PHE A 673 8.98 13.96 -23.58
CA PHE A 673 9.57 15.28 -23.67
C PHE A 673 9.08 16.19 -22.56
N GLU A 674 9.89 17.21 -22.27
CA GLU A 674 9.60 18.33 -21.41
C GLU A 674 9.82 19.63 -22.19
N LEU A 675 8.82 20.50 -22.18
CA LEU A 675 8.83 21.80 -22.83
C LEU A 675 8.58 22.90 -21.79
N SER A 676 9.59 23.74 -21.56
CA SER A 676 9.54 24.91 -20.70
C SER A 676 9.79 26.19 -21.51
N PRO A 677 8.78 26.73 -22.23
CA PRO A 677 8.95 27.90 -23.09
C PRO A 677 9.42 29.15 -22.35
N ASP A 678 9.06 29.26 -21.06
CA ASP A 678 9.46 30.32 -20.14
C ASP A 678 9.55 29.78 -18.69
N SER A 679 9.97 30.62 -17.74
CA SER A 679 10.11 30.24 -16.33
C SER A 679 8.80 29.97 -15.58
N LYS A 680 7.66 30.14 -16.25
CA LYS A 680 6.32 30.03 -15.67
C LYS A 680 5.53 28.89 -16.28
N THR A 681 6.05 28.21 -17.29
CA THR A 681 5.35 27.17 -18.05
C THR A 681 6.20 25.94 -18.14
N ASP A 682 5.60 24.80 -17.80
CA ASP A 682 6.16 23.47 -17.99
C ASP A 682 5.07 22.61 -18.62
N ILE A 683 5.43 21.80 -19.61
CA ILE A 683 4.54 20.87 -20.31
C ILE A 683 5.34 19.61 -20.58
N GLY A 684 4.90 18.49 -20.01
CA GLY A 684 5.53 17.20 -20.20
C GLY A 684 4.57 16.17 -20.78
N PHE A 685 5.14 15.23 -21.53
CA PHE A 685 4.43 14.09 -22.09
C PHE A 685 5.33 12.86 -22.10
N ASP A 686 4.76 11.72 -21.76
CA ASP A 686 5.42 10.42 -21.75
C ASP A 686 4.53 9.36 -22.36
N TRP A 687 5.15 8.48 -23.13
CA TRP A 687 4.62 7.16 -23.46
C TRP A 687 5.49 6.11 -22.77
N TYR A 688 4.84 5.11 -22.17
CA TYR A 688 5.52 3.97 -21.56
C TYR A 688 4.98 2.65 -22.09
N LYS A 689 5.82 1.62 -22.06
CA LYS A 689 5.43 0.22 -22.22
C LYS A 689 6.30 -0.67 -21.36
N ILE A 690 5.66 -1.53 -20.57
CA ILE A 690 6.29 -2.53 -19.70
C ILE A 690 5.78 -3.90 -20.13
N VAL A 691 6.71 -4.82 -20.37
CA VAL A 691 6.41 -6.24 -20.64
C VAL A 691 7.09 -7.06 -19.57
N VAL A 692 6.31 -7.81 -18.79
CA VAL A 692 6.78 -8.76 -17.78
C VAL A 692 6.55 -10.17 -18.33
N LYS A 693 7.59 -10.98 -18.36
CA LYS A 693 7.57 -12.39 -18.79
C LYS A 693 7.83 -13.29 -17.61
N ASN A 694 7.34 -14.51 -17.69
CA ASN A 694 7.45 -15.53 -16.63
C ASN A 694 6.77 -15.06 -15.33
N VAL A 695 5.67 -14.30 -15.45
CA VAL A 695 4.93 -13.73 -14.31
C VAL A 695 4.65 -14.84 -13.31
N ILE A 696 4.99 -14.65 -12.04
CA ILE A 696 4.76 -15.68 -11.02
C ILE A 696 3.31 -15.59 -10.57
N GLY A 697 2.63 -16.72 -10.59
CA GLY A 697 1.27 -16.88 -10.09
C GLY A 697 0.98 -18.34 -9.78
N THR A 698 -0.29 -18.68 -9.65
CA THR A 698 -0.73 -20.05 -9.34
C THR A 698 -1.22 -20.78 -10.60
N ALA A 699 -1.06 -22.10 -10.63
CA ALA A 699 -1.62 -22.94 -11.68
C ALA A 699 -3.15 -22.80 -11.79
N ASN A 700 -3.68 -23.07 -12.99
CA ASN A 700 -5.12 -22.99 -13.25
C ASN A 700 -5.88 -24.08 -12.48
N MET A 701 -6.80 -23.67 -11.60
CA MET A 701 -7.55 -24.60 -10.75
C MET A 701 -8.38 -25.62 -11.55
N GLN A 702 -8.99 -25.21 -12.67
CA GLN A 702 -9.80 -26.12 -13.48
C GLN A 702 -8.95 -27.23 -14.09
N GLU A 703 -7.75 -26.89 -14.60
CA GLU A 703 -6.82 -27.87 -15.16
C GLU A 703 -6.39 -28.90 -14.09
N LEU A 704 -6.08 -28.44 -12.87
CA LEU A 704 -5.70 -29.32 -11.77
C LEU A 704 -6.83 -30.28 -11.36
N VAL A 705 -8.07 -29.76 -11.30
CA VAL A 705 -9.26 -30.56 -10.96
C VAL A 705 -9.55 -31.61 -12.04
N ASP A 706 -9.40 -31.26 -13.31
CA ASP A 706 -9.58 -32.18 -14.44
C ASP A 706 -8.50 -33.27 -14.48
N GLU A 707 -7.24 -32.94 -14.15
CA GLU A 707 -6.16 -33.93 -14.02
C GLU A 707 -6.36 -34.91 -12.86
N ASN A 708 -7.00 -34.45 -11.77
CA ASN A 708 -7.38 -35.23 -10.59
C ASN A 708 -6.21 -36.04 -9.97
N ASN A 709 -5.02 -35.46 -9.96
CA ASN A 709 -3.84 -36.07 -9.34
C ASN A 709 -3.99 -36.10 -7.82
N PRO A 710 -3.93 -37.27 -7.14
CA PRO A 710 -4.19 -37.39 -5.70
C PRO A 710 -3.16 -36.69 -4.80
N ASN A 711 -2.01 -36.27 -5.33
CA ASN A 711 -1.04 -35.45 -4.60
C ASN A 711 -1.40 -33.94 -4.60
N VAL A 712 -2.25 -33.53 -5.55
CA VAL A 712 -2.68 -32.15 -5.77
C VAL A 712 -4.14 -31.99 -5.32
N VAL A 713 -5.05 -32.79 -5.88
CA VAL A 713 -6.48 -32.80 -5.55
C VAL A 713 -6.73 -33.85 -4.49
N VAL A 714 -6.92 -33.41 -3.24
CA VAL A 714 -7.20 -34.29 -2.11
C VAL A 714 -8.71 -34.43 -1.96
N ARG A 715 -9.21 -35.66 -1.88
CA ARG A 715 -10.65 -35.96 -1.81
C ARG A 715 -11.07 -36.54 -0.46
N ASN A 716 -12.27 -36.19 -0.05
CA ASN A 716 -12.98 -36.78 1.07
C ASN A 716 -13.40 -38.23 0.77
N ALA A 717 -13.71 -38.99 1.82
CA ALA A 717 -14.19 -40.37 1.70
C ALA A 717 -15.50 -40.50 0.90
N ASN A 718 -16.30 -39.43 0.82
CA ASN A 718 -17.53 -39.36 0.02
C ASN A 718 -17.27 -39.06 -1.47
N GLY A 719 -16.02 -38.83 -1.89
CA GLY A 719 -15.64 -38.55 -3.28
C GLY A 719 -15.58 -37.06 -3.67
N THR A 720 -16.07 -36.16 -2.81
CA THR A 720 -15.93 -34.70 -3.01
C THR A 720 -14.49 -34.23 -2.78
N ILE A 721 -14.08 -33.11 -3.37
CA ILE A 721 -12.78 -32.49 -3.09
C ILE A 721 -12.78 -31.94 -1.66
N ALA A 722 -11.73 -32.27 -0.90
CA ALA A 722 -11.48 -31.71 0.42
C ALA A 722 -10.68 -30.41 0.32
N TYR A 723 -9.60 -30.42 -0.46
CA TYR A 723 -8.81 -29.25 -0.80
C TYR A 723 -7.88 -29.54 -1.99
N VAL A 724 -7.34 -28.49 -2.59
CA VAL A 724 -6.34 -28.58 -3.67
C VAL A 724 -5.03 -27.93 -3.24
N ASN A 725 -3.91 -28.67 -3.33
CA ASN A 725 -2.58 -28.10 -3.13
C ASN A 725 -2.11 -27.44 -4.43
N ILE A 726 -1.91 -26.13 -4.41
CA ILE A 726 -1.46 -25.37 -5.58
C ILE A 726 -0.03 -24.86 -5.33
N GLY A 727 0.85 -24.98 -6.31
CA GLY A 727 2.19 -24.40 -6.26
C GLY A 727 2.24 -23.11 -7.06
N TYR A 728 3.14 -22.20 -6.68
CA TYR A 728 3.51 -21.10 -7.56
C TYR A 728 4.26 -21.61 -8.79
N GLU A 729 4.01 -21.01 -9.94
CA GLU A 729 4.68 -21.30 -11.20
C GLU A 729 4.94 -20.03 -12.02
N ASN A 730 5.86 -20.13 -12.97
CA ASN A 730 6.10 -19.06 -13.95
C ASN A 730 5.04 -19.16 -15.06
N LEU A 731 4.07 -18.26 -15.02
CA LEU A 731 3.01 -18.08 -16.01
C LEU A 731 3.53 -17.32 -17.26
N ASN A 732 2.60 -16.86 -18.10
CA ASN A 732 2.88 -16.21 -19.38
C ASN A 732 3.32 -14.73 -19.22
N THR A 733 2.76 -13.84 -20.04
CA THR A 733 3.19 -12.45 -20.19
C THR A 733 2.14 -11.50 -19.63
N LEU A 734 2.61 -10.44 -18.97
CA LEU A 734 1.83 -9.26 -18.60
C LEU A 734 2.39 -8.05 -19.34
N THR A 735 1.53 -7.23 -19.94
CA THR A 735 1.93 -6.02 -20.66
C THR A 735 1.07 -4.83 -20.23
N THR A 736 1.70 -3.72 -19.84
CA THR A 736 1.02 -2.44 -19.59
C THR A 736 1.64 -1.34 -20.45
N ASP A 737 0.82 -0.55 -21.13
CA ASP A 737 1.25 0.63 -21.87
C ASP A 737 0.24 1.77 -21.80
N GLY A 738 0.75 3.00 -21.85
CA GLY A 738 -0.05 4.18 -21.60
C GLY A 738 0.67 5.50 -21.86
N PHE A 739 -0.04 6.58 -21.61
CA PHE A 739 0.43 7.95 -21.76
C PHE A 739 0.31 8.70 -20.43
N GLU A 740 1.29 9.55 -20.14
CA GLU A 740 1.27 10.45 -18.98
C GLU A 740 1.49 11.88 -19.50
N PHE A 741 0.73 12.83 -18.97
CA PHE A 741 0.79 14.23 -19.34
C PHE A 741 0.89 15.07 -18.07
N ASN A 742 1.79 16.05 -18.07
CA ASN A 742 1.87 17.03 -17.00
C ASN A 742 1.87 18.45 -17.60
N PHE A 743 1.33 19.40 -16.86
CA PHE A 743 1.43 20.80 -17.21
C PHE A 743 1.45 21.68 -15.98
N ARG A 744 2.09 22.85 -16.10
CA ARG A 744 2.08 23.90 -15.08
C ARG A 744 2.17 25.26 -15.75
N ARG A 745 1.35 26.21 -15.33
CA ARG A 745 1.39 27.60 -15.78
C ARG A 745 1.12 28.56 -14.61
N ALA A 746 2.12 29.39 -14.28
CA ALA A 746 1.97 30.49 -13.34
C ALA A 746 1.59 31.81 -14.06
N LEU A 747 0.52 32.44 -13.60
CA LEU A 747 -0.07 33.68 -14.11
C LEU A 747 -0.13 34.72 -12.98
N PRO A 748 0.90 35.59 -12.86
CA PRO A 748 0.85 36.73 -11.96
C PRO A 748 -0.18 37.76 -12.43
N THR A 749 -1.04 38.21 -11.51
CA THR A 749 -2.06 39.24 -11.74
C THR A 749 -2.02 40.28 -10.62
N THR A 750 -2.81 41.36 -10.75
CA THR A 750 -3.01 42.34 -9.67
C THR A 750 -3.73 41.75 -8.44
N LEU A 751 -4.43 40.63 -8.62
CA LEU A 751 -5.13 39.90 -7.56
C LEU A 751 -4.30 38.77 -6.96
N GLY A 752 -3.00 38.71 -7.26
CA GLY A 752 -2.10 37.65 -6.81
C GLY A 752 -1.67 36.72 -7.95
N THR A 753 -0.94 35.67 -7.60
CA THR A 753 -0.45 34.69 -8.58
C THR A 753 -1.38 33.50 -8.61
N PHE A 754 -1.93 33.21 -9.79
CA PHE A 754 -2.64 31.96 -10.05
C PHE A 754 -1.65 30.97 -10.68
N THR A 755 -1.59 29.74 -10.19
CA THR A 755 -0.85 28.66 -10.84
C THR A 755 -1.83 27.54 -11.15
N LEU A 756 -2.04 27.28 -12.43
CA LEU A 756 -2.77 26.10 -12.87
C LEU A 756 -1.75 24.99 -13.15
N SER A 757 -1.94 23.82 -12.57
CA SER A 757 -1.11 22.65 -12.87
C SER A 757 -1.97 21.40 -12.94
N GLY A 758 -1.50 20.37 -13.61
CA GLY A 758 -2.15 19.08 -13.53
C GLY A 758 -1.31 17.95 -14.09
N ASP A 759 -1.61 16.76 -13.59
CA ASP A 759 -1.03 15.48 -13.94
C ASP A 759 -2.16 14.57 -14.39
N TRP A 760 -2.00 13.91 -15.53
CA TRP A 760 -3.02 13.06 -16.15
C TRP A 760 -2.37 11.78 -16.68
N ALA A 761 -3.01 10.64 -16.44
CA ALA A 761 -2.57 9.34 -16.93
C ALA A 761 -3.69 8.68 -17.75
N TRP A 762 -3.29 8.05 -18.86
CA TRP A 762 -4.13 7.22 -19.71
C TRP A 762 -3.52 5.83 -19.85
N VAL A 763 -4.19 4.81 -19.33
CA VAL A 763 -3.82 3.40 -19.57
C VAL A 763 -4.43 2.97 -20.90
N TRP A 764 -3.58 2.62 -21.88
CA TRP A 764 -4.01 2.20 -23.21
C TRP A 764 -4.24 0.69 -23.27
N HIS A 765 -3.33 -0.12 -22.74
CA HIS A 765 -3.54 -1.56 -22.64
C HIS A 765 -3.00 -2.06 -21.31
N PHE A 766 -3.72 -3.02 -20.72
CA PHE A 766 -3.26 -3.80 -19.57
C PHE A 766 -3.62 -5.25 -19.84
N LYS A 767 -2.69 -5.98 -20.45
CA LYS A 767 -2.92 -7.31 -21.02
C LYS A 767 -2.26 -8.38 -20.19
N GLN A 768 -3.00 -9.46 -19.91
CA GLN A 768 -2.48 -10.65 -19.27
C GLN A 768 -2.79 -11.87 -20.13
N ASP A 769 -1.79 -12.72 -20.32
CA ASP A 769 -1.96 -14.00 -21.01
C ASP A 769 -2.23 -15.11 -19.97
N ALA A 770 -3.33 -15.85 -20.11
CA ALA A 770 -3.67 -16.99 -19.26
C ALA A 770 -4.29 -18.11 -20.12
N GLY A 771 -3.90 -19.37 -19.91
CA GLY A 771 -4.45 -20.51 -20.67
C GLY A 771 -4.26 -20.45 -22.20
N GLY A 772 -3.36 -19.60 -22.70
CA GLY A 772 -3.16 -19.36 -24.14
C GLY A 772 -4.03 -18.25 -24.74
N GLU A 773 -4.90 -17.62 -23.95
CA GLU A 773 -5.68 -16.44 -24.35
C GLU A 773 -5.09 -15.16 -23.74
N SER A 774 -5.30 -14.03 -24.41
CA SER A 774 -4.81 -12.70 -23.97
C SER A 774 -6.00 -11.79 -23.71
N SER A 775 -6.19 -11.40 -22.45
CA SER A 775 -7.27 -10.50 -22.01
C SER A 775 -6.73 -9.11 -21.74
N ASP A 776 -7.46 -8.07 -22.16
CA ASP A 776 -7.10 -6.67 -21.92
C ASP A 776 -8.07 -6.04 -20.91
N PHE A 777 -7.53 -5.66 -19.76
CA PHE A 777 -8.31 -5.14 -18.64
C PHE A 777 -8.39 -3.60 -18.64
N ALA A 778 -7.68 -2.91 -19.53
CA ALA A 778 -7.73 -1.46 -19.57
C ALA A 778 -9.15 -0.95 -19.91
N GLY A 779 -9.74 -0.21 -18.97
CA GLY A 779 -11.10 0.34 -19.06
C GLY A 779 -12.20 -0.59 -18.55
N ASN A 780 -11.87 -1.69 -17.87
CA ASN A 780 -12.83 -2.60 -17.27
C ASN A 780 -12.36 -3.10 -15.88
N ASP A 781 -13.19 -3.95 -15.28
CA ASP A 781 -13.04 -4.57 -13.95
C ASP A 781 -12.53 -6.03 -14.01
N GLY A 782 -12.24 -6.57 -15.20
CA GLY A 782 -11.91 -7.99 -15.39
C GLY A 782 -10.59 -8.43 -14.73
N ALA A 783 -9.77 -7.49 -14.26
CA ALA A 783 -8.55 -7.79 -13.52
C ALA A 783 -8.79 -8.06 -12.02
N ILE A 784 -10.02 -7.90 -11.51
CA ILE A 784 -10.35 -8.15 -10.09
C ILE A 784 -10.07 -9.61 -9.69
N ASP A 785 -10.36 -10.58 -10.55
CA ASP A 785 -10.11 -12.01 -10.26
C ASP A 785 -8.68 -12.45 -10.60
N THR A 786 -7.84 -11.51 -11.03
CA THR A 786 -6.42 -11.77 -11.27
C THR A 786 -5.63 -11.41 -10.02
N PRO A 787 -4.38 -11.91 -9.87
CA PRO A 787 -3.51 -11.52 -8.76
C PRO A 787 -3.25 -10.00 -8.60
N PHE A 788 -3.66 -9.17 -9.57
CA PHE A 788 -3.54 -7.70 -9.54
C PHE A 788 -4.79 -6.99 -8.98
N GLY A 789 -5.92 -7.69 -8.86
CA GLY A 789 -7.02 -7.44 -7.90
C GLY A 789 -7.83 -6.14 -7.97
N ALA A 790 -7.78 -5.34 -9.05
CA ALA A 790 -8.42 -4.03 -9.08
C ALA A 790 -9.15 -3.74 -10.40
N SER A 791 -10.03 -2.73 -10.39
CA SER A 791 -10.59 -2.15 -11.61
C SER A 791 -9.61 -1.16 -12.26
N PHE A 792 -9.65 -1.06 -13.60
CA PHE A 792 -8.67 -0.30 -14.39
C PHE A 792 -9.32 0.81 -15.21
N PRO A 793 -9.77 1.93 -14.60
CA PRO A 793 -10.23 3.08 -15.34
C PRO A 793 -9.10 3.61 -16.24
N ARG A 794 -9.43 3.94 -17.49
CA ARG A 794 -8.39 4.40 -18.43
C ARG A 794 -7.81 5.74 -18.05
N TRP A 795 -8.64 6.67 -17.56
CA TRP A 795 -8.23 8.00 -17.17
C TRP A 795 -8.11 8.13 -15.66
N LYS A 796 -7.01 8.69 -15.18
CA LYS A 796 -6.93 9.38 -13.87
C LYS A 796 -6.28 10.74 -14.06
N GLY A 797 -6.74 11.75 -13.32
CA GLY A 797 -6.25 13.12 -13.48
C GLY A 797 -6.39 13.96 -12.22
N ASN A 798 -5.35 14.71 -11.88
CA ASN A 798 -5.34 15.69 -10.81
C ASN A 798 -5.04 17.07 -11.41
N THR A 799 -5.89 18.06 -11.16
CA THR A 799 -5.71 19.43 -11.64
C THR A 799 -5.83 20.41 -10.49
N ASN A 800 -4.78 21.19 -10.24
CA ASN A 800 -4.72 22.15 -9.15
C ASN A 800 -4.80 23.58 -9.67
N LEU A 801 -5.72 24.36 -9.11
CA LEU A 801 -5.73 25.81 -9.21
C LEU A 801 -5.24 26.40 -7.89
N ASN A 802 -3.98 26.82 -7.89
CA ASN A 802 -3.35 27.49 -6.75
C ASN A 802 -3.49 29.00 -6.90
N TRP A 803 -3.90 29.69 -5.85
CA TRP A 803 -3.94 31.15 -5.78
C TRP A 803 -3.15 31.61 -4.56
N LYS A 804 -2.23 32.56 -4.77
CA LYS A 804 -1.47 33.20 -3.69
C LYS A 804 -1.60 34.72 -3.80
N PHE A 805 -2.10 35.34 -2.73
CA PHE A 805 -2.22 36.79 -2.61
C PHE A 805 -1.78 37.21 -1.21
N ASP A 806 -0.69 37.99 -1.15
CA ASP A 806 -0.08 38.44 0.10
C ASP A 806 0.17 37.25 1.07
N LYS A 807 -0.52 37.24 2.22
CA LYS A 807 -0.38 36.23 3.27
C LYS A 807 -1.42 35.10 3.18
N ILE A 808 -2.24 35.08 2.12
CA ILE A 808 -3.25 34.05 1.89
C ILE A 808 -2.81 33.18 0.71
N SER A 809 -2.94 31.87 0.88
CA SER A 809 -2.92 30.91 -0.22
C SER A 809 -4.17 30.06 -0.20
N ALA A 810 -4.72 29.77 -1.38
CA ALA A 810 -5.80 28.82 -1.54
C ALA A 810 -5.47 27.86 -2.69
N THR A 811 -5.83 26.60 -2.54
CA THR A 811 -5.65 25.55 -3.55
C THR A 811 -6.98 24.85 -3.75
N LEU A 812 -7.48 24.85 -4.99
CA LEU A 812 -8.60 24.02 -5.40
C LEU A 812 -8.05 22.88 -6.26
N THR A 813 -8.19 21.66 -5.77
CA THR A 813 -7.77 20.43 -6.44
C THR A 813 -8.99 19.76 -7.05
N TYR A 814 -8.91 19.41 -8.34
CA TYR A 814 -9.89 18.59 -9.05
C TYR A 814 -9.29 17.21 -9.31
N GLN A 815 -9.85 16.19 -8.68
CA GLN A 815 -9.50 14.79 -8.90
C GLN A 815 -10.54 14.14 -9.81
N PHE A 816 -10.08 13.40 -10.80
CA PHE A 816 -10.92 12.73 -11.80
C PHE A 816 -10.52 11.28 -11.97
N THR A 817 -11.51 10.39 -11.90
CA THR A 817 -11.39 8.99 -12.29
C THR A 817 -12.35 8.70 -13.43
N GLY A 818 -11.81 8.12 -14.50
CA GLY A 818 -12.56 7.75 -15.68
C GLY A 818 -13.55 6.62 -15.41
N PRO A 819 -14.55 6.47 -16.29
CA PRO A 819 -15.49 5.34 -16.21
C PRO A 819 -14.82 4.05 -16.69
N TYR A 820 -15.37 2.90 -16.27
CA TYR A 820 -14.96 1.56 -16.73
C TYR A 820 -16.18 0.67 -16.97
N THR A 821 -16.02 -0.37 -17.78
CA THR A 821 -17.09 -1.35 -18.08
C THR A 821 -17.07 -2.51 -17.11
N LEU A 822 -18.25 -3.05 -16.79
CA LEU A 822 -18.38 -4.26 -15.98
C LEU A 822 -18.35 -5.49 -16.90
N THR A 823 -17.42 -6.38 -16.64
CA THR A 823 -17.15 -7.60 -17.43
C THR A 823 -17.27 -8.87 -16.60
N GLN A 824 -17.17 -8.76 -15.27
CA GLN A 824 -17.27 -9.88 -14.33
C GLN A 824 -18.70 -10.25 -13.98
N GLU A 825 -19.65 -9.33 -14.12
CA GLU A 825 -21.04 -9.53 -13.73
C GLU A 825 -22.04 -9.11 -14.79
N SER A 826 -23.25 -9.68 -14.68
CA SER A 826 -24.42 -9.17 -15.40
C SER A 826 -24.82 -7.84 -14.76
N GLY A 827 -24.21 -6.72 -15.18
CA GLY A 827 -24.40 -5.41 -14.54
C GLY A 827 -25.04 -4.34 -15.45
N PRO A 828 -25.11 -3.06 -15.02
CA PRO A 828 -25.49 -1.92 -15.86
C PRO A 828 -24.58 -1.70 -17.10
N GLY A 829 -23.57 -2.56 -17.29
CA GLY A 829 -22.59 -2.57 -18.37
C GLY A 829 -21.44 -1.58 -18.17
N ARG A 830 -21.56 -0.62 -17.24
CA ARG A 830 -20.57 0.42 -17.00
C ARG A 830 -20.74 1.13 -15.66
N VAL A 831 -19.62 1.43 -15.00
CA VAL A 831 -19.52 2.33 -13.84
C VAL A 831 -19.19 3.75 -14.33
N GLY A 832 -19.86 4.75 -13.76
CA GLY A 832 -19.73 6.15 -14.13
C GLY A 832 -18.37 6.76 -13.74
N SER A 833 -18.01 7.89 -14.35
CA SER A 833 -16.82 8.66 -13.94
C SER A 833 -17.03 9.36 -12.60
N TYR A 834 -15.96 9.52 -11.84
CA TYR A 834 -15.97 10.19 -10.55
C TYR A 834 -15.16 11.49 -10.57
N SER A 835 -15.63 12.51 -9.85
CA SER A 835 -15.03 13.84 -9.81
C SER A 835 -15.16 14.40 -8.41
N GLN A 836 -14.03 14.68 -7.78
CA GLN A 836 -13.95 15.27 -6.45
C GLN A 836 -13.23 16.61 -6.53
N PHE A 837 -13.64 17.52 -5.64
CA PHE A 837 -13.03 18.83 -5.49
C PHE A 837 -12.59 19.01 -4.05
N ASN A 838 -11.31 19.30 -3.85
CA ASN A 838 -10.73 19.53 -2.52
C ASN A 838 -10.27 20.98 -2.44
N LEU A 839 -10.58 21.66 -1.35
CA LEU A 839 -10.23 23.06 -1.14
C LEU A 839 -9.36 23.20 0.10
N ASN A 840 -8.15 23.71 -0.05
CA ASN A 840 -7.26 24.09 1.05
C ASN A 840 -7.07 25.61 1.07
N ILE A 841 -7.11 26.22 2.25
CA ILE A 841 -6.83 27.64 2.46
C ILE A 841 -5.86 27.77 3.62
N ALA A 842 -4.78 28.53 3.44
CA ALA A 842 -3.80 28.83 4.48
C ALA A 842 -3.54 30.34 4.61
N TYR A 843 -3.27 30.78 5.83
CA TYR A 843 -3.00 32.16 6.20
C TYR A 843 -1.74 32.27 7.07
N THR A 844 -0.80 33.09 6.62
CA THR A 844 0.49 33.39 7.30
C THR A 844 0.52 34.82 7.86
N GLY A 845 -0.65 35.38 8.13
CA GLY A 845 -0.88 36.71 8.69
C GLY A 845 -0.11 37.07 9.93
N PHE A 846 -0.17 36.12 10.86
CA PHE A 846 0.30 36.22 12.21
C PHE A 846 1.75 35.76 12.26
N LYS A 847 2.58 36.54 12.94
CA LYS A 847 4.01 36.23 13.08
C LYS A 847 4.15 34.81 13.67
N HIS A 848 5.03 34.00 13.11
CA HIS A 848 5.31 32.62 13.51
C HIS A 848 4.18 31.60 13.27
N TRP A 849 2.99 32.01 12.84
CA TRP A 849 1.84 31.11 12.68
C TRP A 849 1.48 30.92 11.20
N THR A 850 1.23 29.68 10.82
CA THR A 850 0.47 29.29 9.64
C THR A 850 -0.81 28.63 10.11
N ILE A 851 -1.97 29.21 9.79
CA ILE A 851 -3.28 28.63 10.09
C ILE A 851 -3.88 28.15 8.78
N TYR A 852 -4.46 26.96 8.76
CA TYR A 852 -5.09 26.42 7.56
C TYR A 852 -6.45 25.77 7.86
N ALA A 853 -7.25 25.70 6.82
CA ALA A 853 -8.50 24.96 6.77
C ALA A 853 -8.61 24.22 5.44
N SER A 854 -9.09 22.98 5.48
CA SER A 854 -9.28 22.12 4.32
C SER A 854 -10.71 21.60 4.26
N ALA A 855 -11.22 21.40 3.05
CA ALA A 855 -12.45 20.69 2.78
C ALA A 855 -12.17 19.66 1.68
N TYR A 856 -12.07 18.38 2.06
CA TYR A 856 -11.96 17.25 1.14
C TYR A 856 -13.37 16.83 0.69
N ASN A 857 -13.51 16.45 -0.58
CA ASN A 857 -14.80 16.18 -1.22
C ASN A 857 -15.81 17.30 -0.93
N LEU A 858 -15.46 18.54 -1.31
CA LEU A 858 -16.18 19.78 -1.01
C LEU A 858 -17.69 19.72 -1.30
N PHE A 859 -18.09 18.98 -2.33
CA PHE A 859 -19.48 18.84 -2.77
C PHE A 859 -20.20 17.62 -2.20
N ASN A 860 -19.57 16.87 -1.29
CA ASN A 860 -20.11 15.67 -0.66
C ASN A 860 -20.64 14.66 -1.70
N ARG A 861 -19.83 14.42 -2.74
CA ARG A 861 -20.20 13.48 -3.81
C ARG A 861 -19.96 12.05 -3.32
N GLN A 862 -20.92 11.16 -3.59
CA GLN A 862 -20.77 9.73 -3.34
C GLN A 862 -20.02 9.05 -4.49
N PRO A 863 -19.28 7.96 -4.22
CA PRO A 863 -18.71 7.11 -5.25
C PRO A 863 -19.76 6.62 -6.26
N PRO A 864 -19.37 6.33 -7.51
CA PRO A 864 -20.29 5.78 -8.50
C PRO A 864 -20.71 4.35 -8.11
N TYR A 865 -21.98 4.02 -8.37
CA TYR A 865 -22.53 2.71 -8.06
C TYR A 865 -21.84 1.59 -8.87
N ASP A 866 -21.37 0.57 -8.15
CA ASP A 866 -20.82 -0.66 -8.71
C ASP A 866 -21.47 -1.87 -8.01
N PRO A 867 -22.29 -2.67 -8.72
CA PRO A 867 -22.98 -3.79 -8.10
C PRO A 867 -22.07 -4.96 -7.75
N LEU A 868 -20.88 -5.08 -8.37
CA LEU A 868 -19.96 -6.20 -8.17
C LEU A 868 -19.52 -6.28 -6.71
N TRP A 869 -19.18 -5.14 -6.12
CA TRP A 869 -18.60 -5.03 -4.78
C TRP A 869 -19.59 -5.22 -3.63
N GLN A 870 -20.88 -5.39 -3.94
CA GLN A 870 -21.88 -5.80 -2.97
C GLN A 870 -21.62 -7.23 -2.47
N GLU A 871 -21.07 -8.08 -3.34
CA GLU A 871 -20.84 -9.51 -3.08
C GLU A 871 -19.47 -9.79 -2.44
N PHE A 872 -18.62 -8.76 -2.38
CA PHE A 872 -17.30 -8.84 -1.77
C PHE A 872 -17.37 -8.62 -0.24
N PRO A 873 -16.32 -8.99 0.52
CA PRO A 873 -16.32 -8.89 1.98
C PRO A 873 -16.62 -7.50 2.54
N THR A 874 -16.48 -6.42 1.75
CA THR A 874 -16.80 -5.06 2.17
C THR A 874 -18.29 -4.70 2.07
N ALA A 875 -19.10 -5.47 1.34
CA ALA A 875 -20.54 -5.23 1.14
C ALA A 875 -20.88 -3.80 0.68
N THR A 876 -20.00 -3.20 -0.12
CA THR A 876 -20.11 -1.80 -0.57
C THR A 876 -20.76 -1.69 -1.95
N PRO A 877 -21.53 -0.63 -2.22
CA PRO A 877 -22.15 -0.40 -3.53
C PRO A 877 -21.22 0.37 -4.49
N TYR A 878 -19.90 0.30 -4.29
CA TYR A 878 -18.88 0.99 -5.06
C TYR A 878 -17.56 0.22 -4.98
N ASP A 879 -16.63 0.50 -5.89
CA ASP A 879 -15.32 -0.15 -5.92
C ASP A 879 -14.33 0.46 -4.89
N PRO A 880 -13.97 -0.25 -3.80
CA PRO A 880 -13.04 0.24 -2.78
C PRO A 880 -11.57 0.20 -3.22
N SER A 881 -11.25 -0.49 -4.33
CA SER A 881 -9.91 -0.46 -4.92
C SER A 881 -9.61 0.89 -5.59
N ILE A 882 -10.66 1.66 -5.93
CA ILE A 882 -10.55 2.95 -6.61
C ILE A 882 -11.07 4.10 -5.74
N TYR A 883 -12.16 3.90 -5.01
CA TYR A 883 -12.91 4.96 -4.35
C TYR A 883 -12.98 4.76 -2.84
N THR A 884 -13.00 5.86 -2.10
CA THR A 884 -13.34 5.87 -0.68
C THR A 884 -14.62 6.69 -0.49
N ASP A 885 -15.50 6.25 0.42
CA ASP A 885 -16.72 6.97 0.80
C ASP A 885 -16.55 7.72 2.12
N GLU A 886 -15.64 8.68 2.17
CA GLU A 886 -15.44 9.55 3.34
C GLU A 886 -16.57 10.59 3.50
N GLY A 887 -17.34 10.83 2.43
CA GLY A 887 -18.21 11.99 2.34
C GLY A 887 -17.39 13.29 2.33
N ARG A 888 -18.00 14.41 2.70
CA ARG A 888 -17.31 15.69 2.85
C ARG A 888 -16.63 15.77 4.21
N TYR A 889 -15.33 15.94 4.19
CA TYR A 889 -14.47 16.02 5.36
C TYR A 889 -13.87 17.42 5.51
N LEU A 890 -13.94 17.97 6.73
CA LEU A 890 -13.48 19.33 7.04
C LEU A 890 -12.34 19.25 8.06
N GLU A 891 -11.26 19.98 7.80
CA GLU A 891 -10.11 20.03 8.68
C GLU A 891 -9.72 21.47 9.01
N VAL A 892 -9.24 21.70 10.24
CA VAL A 892 -8.58 22.94 10.65
C VAL A 892 -7.30 22.62 11.41
N GLY A 893 -6.27 23.41 11.17
CA GLY A 893 -5.00 23.22 11.85
C GLY A 893 -4.14 24.47 11.88
N ALA A 894 -3.06 24.36 12.64
CA ALA A 894 -2.09 25.43 12.78
C ALA A 894 -0.69 24.88 13.00
N THR A 895 0.29 25.61 12.48
CA THR A 895 1.71 25.36 12.67
C THR A 895 2.36 26.63 13.25
N TYR A 896 3.16 26.47 14.30
CA TYR A 896 3.94 27.53 14.91
C TYR A 896 5.43 27.27 14.76
N ARG A 897 6.17 28.22 14.21
CA ARG A 897 7.62 28.13 14.01
C ARG A 897 8.36 29.16 14.88
N PHE A 898 9.21 28.69 15.78
CA PHE A 898 9.98 29.50 16.73
C PHE A 898 11.11 30.29 16.08
#